data_AF-A0A8J8A245-F1
#
_entry.id   AF-A0A8J8A245-F1
#
_cell.length_a   1.000
_cell.length_b   1.000
_cell.length_c   1.000
_cell.angle_alpha   90.00
_cell.angle_beta   90.00
_cell.angle_gamma   90.00
#
_symmetry.space_group_name_H-M   'P 1'
#
loop_
_entity.id
_entity.type
_entity.pdbx_description
1 polymer ?
#
loop_
_entity_poly.entity_id
_entity_poly.type
_entity_poly.pdbx_seq_one_letter_code
_entity_poly.pdbx_strand_id
1 'polypeptide(L)'
;MILRGRVVGSEIPRFKHRWFGILEVETEEGKFRLYMTGNVAQWFLTGDEVEIRIRETPKEKEDYKVLDFDDYELYKFYSGDKIKVWPLWEKEVEAKRFSPLTGELLYTYKLRAREAKYESDFEAIAELEQYHYASQKEKVALWRCENGHIFEANTKQNCPVCGAESHILEIKGSTPASRFLLLELVEREEYEPRILAYVRIDPPIPLMHRRLPNGEIERNIREKVFPEDWFHPAFWPEKIMKELYEELKRNHGRKVARSLLWEEAKWRALKETNTAGARIARVVVHPDYRSDGLGQLSVRAALEWIAERRVPEMRKRKHIVETIAQMARYNPFFEKVGFKFLWETASGRPVLFYPLTEEAKEYIERFLREDPYAPEDGRLWRPSYGKVEPLSGPIVFKNVSKVFESELDVKGLPEEIQELLKAFGVRHRVIQRPVLRNLNFEIKPGELIAVVGASGAGKTTLLRLILGAAKGYWEEKYRPSEGEISVPENVKVSVLIPGEFEPSFGSESILEHVYRKIRDLNAAVEVLNRAGLSDAVLYRAKFGELSTGQKERAKIASLLAEKPNLLLMDEFAAHLDTLTAMRVAKKVAEIIREAGITALIITHRPEVLRALDPDKVLFVGYGTARVEAKGKSREEGRKSA
;
A
#
# COMPACT_ATOMS: atom_id res chain seq x y z
N MET A 1 -0.71 27.07 -35.87
CA MET A 1 -1.86 27.01 -36.82
C MET A 1 -2.90 26.04 -36.30
N ILE A 2 -4.20 26.28 -36.49
CA ILE A 2 -5.27 25.36 -36.07
C ILE A 2 -5.97 24.82 -37.31
N LEU A 3 -6.03 23.50 -37.46
CA LEU A 3 -6.66 22.83 -38.60
C LEU A 3 -7.74 21.88 -38.12
N ARG A 4 -8.87 21.86 -38.81
CA ARG A 4 -9.87 20.79 -38.67
C ARG A 4 -9.68 19.77 -39.78
N GLY A 5 -9.95 18.52 -39.46
CA GLY A 5 -9.81 17.43 -40.41
C GLY A 5 -10.52 16.16 -39.99
N ARG A 6 -10.35 15.13 -40.81
CA ARG A 6 -10.87 13.79 -40.55
C ARG A 6 -9.75 12.77 -40.63
N VAL A 7 -9.80 11.80 -39.75
CA VAL A 7 -8.89 10.65 -39.80
C VAL A 7 -9.20 9.85 -41.07
N VAL A 8 -8.19 9.60 -41.89
CA VAL A 8 -8.32 8.75 -43.09
C VAL A 8 -7.69 7.37 -42.87
N GLY A 9 -6.73 7.27 -41.95
CA GLY A 9 -6.08 6.01 -41.61
C GLY A 9 -5.27 6.07 -40.32
N SER A 10 -4.89 4.89 -39.83
CA SER A 10 -3.96 4.74 -38.71
C SER A 10 -3.05 3.55 -38.98
N GLU A 11 -1.74 3.76 -38.91
CA GLU A 11 -0.73 2.71 -39.04
C GLU A 11 -0.10 2.42 -37.68
N ILE A 12 -0.13 1.16 -37.26
CA ILE A 12 0.41 0.74 -35.97
C ILE A 12 1.33 -0.45 -36.20
N PRO A 13 2.66 -0.24 -36.17
CA PRO A 13 3.59 -1.33 -36.38
C PRO A 13 3.40 -2.41 -35.33
N ARG A 14 3.24 -3.66 -35.77
CA ARG A 14 2.88 -4.80 -34.93
C ARG A 14 3.76 -4.95 -33.67
N PHE A 15 5.05 -4.67 -33.79
CA PHE A 15 6.03 -4.85 -32.70
C PHE A 15 6.30 -3.59 -31.88
N LYS A 16 5.80 -2.43 -32.31
CA LYS A 16 5.92 -1.15 -31.59
C LYS A 16 4.55 -0.60 -31.18
N HIS A 17 3.52 -1.44 -31.24
CA HIS A 17 2.11 -1.05 -31.21
C HIS A 17 1.70 -0.27 -29.95
N ARG A 18 2.47 -0.37 -28.86
CA ARG A 18 2.21 0.39 -27.64
C ARG A 18 2.80 1.79 -27.65
N TRP A 19 4.02 1.98 -28.15
CA TRP A 19 4.76 3.26 -28.06
C TRP A 19 4.91 4.02 -29.37
N PHE A 20 4.54 3.43 -30.51
CA PHE A 20 4.62 4.11 -31.80
C PHE A 20 3.43 3.76 -32.71
N GLY A 21 2.88 4.80 -33.33
CA GLY A 21 1.84 4.74 -34.34
C GLY A 21 1.81 6.03 -35.16
N ILE A 22 1.17 5.96 -36.32
CA ILE A 22 1.01 7.06 -37.26
C ILE A 22 -0.49 7.25 -37.46
N LEU A 23 -0.98 8.47 -37.24
CA LEU A 23 -2.34 8.85 -37.56
C LEU A 23 -2.33 9.70 -38.84
N GLU A 24 -3.10 9.28 -39.84
CA GLU A 24 -3.25 10.02 -41.09
C GLU A 24 -4.53 10.85 -41.05
N VAL A 25 -4.40 12.16 -41.22
CA VAL A 25 -5.49 13.12 -41.13
C VAL A 25 -5.56 13.95 -42.40
N GLU A 26 -6.74 14.03 -43.01
CA GLU A 26 -7.00 14.91 -44.15
C GLU A 26 -7.65 16.20 -43.65
N THR A 27 -7.10 17.33 -44.08
CA THR A 27 -7.54 18.68 -43.72
C THR A 27 -7.71 19.53 -44.99
N GLU A 28 -8.26 20.73 -44.86
CA GLU A 28 -8.32 21.71 -45.97
C GLU A 28 -6.92 22.11 -46.49
N GLU A 29 -5.89 22.00 -45.66
CA GLU A 29 -4.49 22.33 -45.98
C GLU A 29 -3.68 21.13 -46.50
N GLY A 30 -4.36 20.01 -46.80
CA GLY A 30 -3.75 18.77 -47.28
C GLY A 30 -3.70 17.65 -46.25
N LYS A 31 -2.91 16.61 -46.55
CA LYS A 31 -2.79 15.39 -45.73
C LYS A 31 -1.65 15.50 -44.73
N PHE A 32 -1.93 15.12 -43.50
CA PHE A 32 -1.00 15.13 -42.38
C PHE A 32 -0.74 13.72 -41.86
N ARG A 33 0.52 13.44 -41.53
CA ARG A 33 0.94 12.26 -40.77
C ARG A 33 1.41 12.70 -39.40
N LEU A 34 0.68 12.28 -38.37
CA LEU A 34 0.94 12.63 -36.98
C LEU A 34 1.61 11.44 -36.29
N TYR A 35 2.85 11.62 -35.85
CA TYR A 35 3.56 10.60 -35.07
C TYR A 35 3.13 10.67 -33.61
N MET A 36 2.76 9.52 -33.05
CA MET A 36 2.30 9.42 -31.66
C MET A 36 2.50 8.02 -31.07
N THR A 37 2.14 7.88 -29.81
CA THR A 37 2.09 6.60 -29.10
C THR A 37 1.02 5.68 -29.70
N GLY A 38 1.38 4.45 -30.03
CA GLY A 38 0.46 3.48 -30.65
C GLY A 38 -0.76 3.14 -29.79
N ASN A 39 -0.62 3.16 -28.45
CA ASN A 39 -1.75 3.03 -27.52
C ASN A 39 -2.83 4.10 -27.72
N VAL A 40 -2.50 5.26 -28.28
CA VAL A 40 -3.42 6.37 -28.65
C VAL A 40 -3.95 6.18 -30.06
N ALA A 41 -3.05 5.95 -31.02
CA ALA A 41 -3.40 5.80 -32.43
C ALA A 41 -4.48 4.74 -32.66
N GLN A 42 -4.45 3.62 -31.92
CA GLN A 42 -5.40 2.50 -32.07
C GLN A 42 -6.87 2.84 -31.79
N TRP A 43 -7.16 3.97 -31.13
CA TRP A 43 -8.52 4.36 -30.75
C TRP A 43 -9.19 5.31 -31.75
N PHE A 44 -8.47 5.69 -32.80
CA PHE A 44 -9.01 6.44 -33.91
C PHE A 44 -9.61 5.52 -34.97
N LEU A 45 -10.74 5.94 -35.51
CA LEU A 45 -11.42 5.32 -36.62
C LEU A 45 -11.35 6.24 -37.84
N THR A 46 -11.32 5.66 -39.03
CA THR A 46 -11.53 6.41 -40.27
C THR A 46 -12.86 7.16 -40.19
N GLY A 47 -12.83 8.46 -40.48
CA GLY A 47 -13.97 9.37 -40.37
C GLY A 47 -14.07 10.12 -39.04
N ASP A 48 -13.27 9.78 -38.02
CA ASP A 48 -13.23 10.55 -36.77
C ASP A 48 -12.86 12.01 -37.05
N GLU A 49 -13.64 12.94 -36.52
CA GLU A 49 -13.37 14.37 -36.63
C GLU A 49 -12.32 14.81 -35.60
N VAL A 50 -11.33 15.58 -36.07
CA VAL A 50 -10.21 16.03 -35.25
C VAL A 50 -9.86 17.49 -35.48
N GLU A 51 -9.24 18.10 -34.47
CA GLU A 51 -8.56 19.39 -34.59
C GLU A 51 -7.08 19.21 -34.26
N ILE A 52 -6.22 19.62 -35.19
CA ILE A 52 -4.76 19.65 -35.03
C ILE A 52 -4.36 21.08 -34.71
N ARG A 53 -3.60 21.27 -33.62
CA ARG A 53 -2.94 22.55 -33.34
C ARG A 53 -1.45 22.40 -33.55
N ILE A 54 -0.98 22.94 -34.65
CA ILE A 54 0.43 22.88 -35.05
C ILE A 54 1.23 23.91 -34.26
N ARG A 55 2.29 23.43 -33.61
CA ARG A 55 3.27 24.20 -32.82
C ARG A 55 4.53 24.48 -33.62
N GLU A 56 5.04 23.48 -34.34
CA GLU A 56 6.26 23.56 -35.15
C GLU A 56 5.94 23.37 -36.64
N THR A 57 6.83 23.84 -37.53
CA THR A 57 6.64 23.71 -38.98
C THR A 57 6.65 22.24 -39.41
N PRO A 58 5.61 21.73 -40.11
CA PRO A 58 5.59 20.35 -40.60
C PRO A 58 6.73 20.06 -41.58
N LYS A 59 7.25 18.84 -41.55
CA LYS A 59 8.22 18.35 -42.54
C LYS A 59 7.47 17.83 -43.77
N GLU A 60 7.78 18.33 -44.95
CA GLU A 60 7.20 17.83 -46.20
C GLU A 60 7.87 16.49 -46.58
N LYS A 61 7.06 15.45 -46.78
CA LYS A 61 7.53 14.12 -47.21
C LYS A 61 6.52 13.46 -48.15
N GLU A 62 6.89 13.35 -49.42
CA GLU A 62 6.00 12.86 -50.49
C GLU A 62 4.70 13.70 -50.52
N ASP A 63 3.52 13.06 -50.45
CA ASP A 63 2.21 13.69 -50.45
C ASP A 63 1.71 14.08 -49.04
N TYR A 64 2.56 14.02 -48.01
CA TYR A 64 2.19 14.23 -46.61
C TYR A 64 3.03 15.32 -45.91
N LYS A 65 2.34 16.12 -45.10
CA LYS A 65 2.94 16.97 -44.07
C LYS A 65 3.12 16.16 -42.78
N VAL A 66 4.35 15.94 -42.36
CA VAL A 66 4.68 15.11 -41.19
C VAL A 66 4.90 15.99 -39.96
N LEU A 67 4.23 15.65 -38.87
CA LEU A 67 4.40 16.25 -37.55
C LEU A 67 4.92 15.20 -36.57
N ASP A 68 6.05 15.53 -35.93
CA ASP A 68 6.70 14.70 -34.92
C ASP A 68 5.98 14.81 -33.56
N PHE A 69 6.41 14.03 -32.58
CA PHE A 69 5.71 13.84 -31.29
C PHE A 69 5.39 15.15 -30.55
N ASP A 70 6.24 16.17 -30.64
CA ASP A 70 6.11 17.40 -29.85
C ASP A 70 5.65 18.61 -30.70
N ASP A 71 5.44 18.41 -32.01
CA ASP A 71 5.16 19.46 -32.99
C ASP A 71 3.68 19.90 -32.98
N TYR A 72 2.79 19.21 -32.25
CA TYR A 72 1.36 19.44 -32.32
C TYR A 72 0.58 19.10 -31.03
N GLU A 73 -0.65 19.61 -30.96
CA GLU A 73 -1.71 19.07 -30.12
C GLU A 73 -2.80 18.47 -30.98
N LEU A 74 -3.48 17.45 -30.46
CA LEU A 74 -4.60 16.81 -31.14
C LEU A 74 -5.82 16.76 -30.23
N TYR A 75 -6.96 17.12 -30.80
CA TYR A 75 -8.27 17.02 -30.16
C TYR A 75 -9.17 16.14 -31.01
N LYS A 76 -9.90 15.23 -30.38
CA LYS A 76 -10.94 14.39 -30.99
C LYS A 76 -12.30 14.96 -30.66
N PHE A 77 -13.20 15.02 -31.65
CA PHE A 77 -14.60 15.33 -31.40
C PHE A 77 -15.40 14.04 -31.26
N TYR A 78 -16.24 13.95 -30.23
CA TYR A 78 -17.09 12.79 -30.00
C TYR A 78 -18.40 13.21 -29.34
N SER A 79 -19.52 12.91 -30.00
CA SER A 79 -20.86 13.32 -29.55
C SER A 79 -20.98 14.81 -29.19
N GLY A 80 -20.36 15.69 -29.99
CA GLY A 80 -20.33 17.13 -29.78
C GLY A 80 -19.28 17.64 -28.79
N ASP A 81 -18.69 16.76 -27.98
CA ASP A 81 -17.63 17.14 -27.05
C ASP A 81 -16.25 17.15 -27.72
N LYS A 82 -15.42 18.12 -27.33
CA LYS A 82 -14.01 18.21 -27.75
C LYS A 82 -13.10 17.63 -26.67
N ILE A 83 -12.34 16.59 -27.01
CA ILE A 83 -11.48 15.85 -26.08
C ILE A 83 -10.03 16.06 -26.48
N LYS A 84 -9.19 16.55 -25.56
CA LYS A 84 -7.74 16.60 -25.80
C LYS A 84 -7.17 15.19 -25.75
N VAL A 85 -6.53 14.72 -26.80
CA VAL A 85 -5.91 13.38 -26.84
C VAL A 85 -4.39 13.44 -26.96
N TRP A 86 -3.85 14.55 -27.46
CA TRP A 86 -2.41 14.78 -27.57
C TRP A 86 -2.04 16.24 -27.21
N PRO A 87 -0.94 16.50 -26.48
CA PRO A 87 -0.05 15.54 -25.84
C PRO A 87 -0.77 14.66 -24.81
N LEU A 88 -0.11 13.56 -24.45
CA LEU A 88 -0.55 12.64 -23.42
C LEU A 88 -0.86 13.36 -22.10
N TRP A 89 -1.68 12.74 -21.26
CA TRP A 89 -2.01 13.31 -19.96
C TRP A 89 -0.80 13.31 -19.04
N GLU A 90 -0.59 14.43 -18.36
CA GLU A 90 0.40 14.57 -17.32
C GLU A 90 -0.06 15.60 -16.31
N LYS A 91 0.38 15.42 -15.07
CA LYS A 91 0.15 16.33 -13.97
C LYS A 91 1.30 16.21 -12.98
N GLU A 92 1.83 17.35 -12.57
CA GLU A 92 2.73 17.40 -11.41
C GLU A 92 1.92 17.30 -10.12
N VAL A 93 2.40 16.46 -9.22
CA VAL A 93 1.74 16.14 -7.98
C VAL A 93 2.77 16.20 -6.86
N GLU A 94 2.45 16.98 -5.83
CA GLU A 94 3.26 17.02 -4.61
C GLU A 94 2.74 16.00 -3.61
N ALA A 95 3.61 15.06 -3.23
CA ALA A 95 3.37 14.17 -2.09
C ALA A 95 4.10 14.73 -0.86
N LYS A 96 3.38 15.52 -0.09
CA LYS A 96 3.86 16.05 1.19
C LYS A 96 3.95 14.94 2.22
N ARG A 97 5.16 14.66 2.67
CA ARG A 97 5.44 13.73 3.75
C ARG A 97 5.47 14.53 5.04
N PHE A 98 4.41 14.41 5.83
CA PHE A 98 4.34 15.04 7.13
C PHE A 98 4.96 14.14 8.20
N SER A 99 5.56 14.77 9.18
CA SER A 99 5.94 14.16 10.43
C SER A 99 4.69 13.67 11.14
N PRO A 100 4.54 12.36 11.41
CA PRO A 100 3.44 11.87 12.23
C PRO A 100 3.39 12.46 13.66
N LEU A 101 4.38 13.28 14.05
CA LEU A 101 4.51 13.89 15.36
C LEU A 101 4.08 15.34 15.46
N THR A 102 4.70 16.18 14.63
CA THR A 102 4.53 17.63 14.70
C THR A 102 3.46 18.09 13.71
N GLY A 103 3.06 17.22 12.77
CA GLY A 103 2.29 17.61 11.60
C GLY A 103 3.11 18.50 10.65
N GLU A 104 4.39 18.75 10.94
CA GLU A 104 5.27 19.53 10.08
C GLU A 104 5.69 18.73 8.86
N LEU A 105 6.00 19.44 7.78
CA LEU A 105 6.46 18.85 6.54
C LEU A 105 7.92 18.36 6.68
N LEU A 106 8.15 17.07 6.50
CA LEU A 106 9.50 16.48 6.48
C LEU A 106 10.15 16.63 5.12
N TYR A 107 9.44 16.24 4.07
CA TYR A 107 9.90 16.26 2.69
C TYR A 107 8.68 16.33 1.77
N THR A 108 8.85 16.89 0.58
CA THR A 108 7.82 16.87 -0.46
C THR A 108 8.37 16.11 -1.65
N TYR A 109 7.79 14.95 -1.95
CA TYR A 109 8.08 14.30 -3.22
C TYR A 109 7.46 15.14 -4.33
N LYS A 110 8.28 15.66 -5.24
CA LYS A 110 7.80 16.20 -6.52
C LYS A 110 7.66 15.04 -7.49
N LEU A 111 6.41 14.69 -7.77
CA LEU A 111 6.06 13.57 -8.62
C LEU A 111 5.43 14.07 -9.91
N ARG A 112 5.65 13.35 -10.99
CA ARG A 112 4.93 13.55 -12.25
C ARG A 112 4.07 12.32 -12.51
N ALA A 113 2.77 12.49 -12.40
CA ALA A 113 1.82 11.50 -12.87
C ALA A 113 1.66 11.70 -14.38
N ARG A 114 2.05 10.73 -15.20
CA ARG A 114 1.93 10.86 -16.66
C ARG A 114 1.58 9.54 -17.30
N GLU A 115 0.97 9.62 -18.47
CA GLU A 115 0.72 8.43 -19.26
C GLU A 115 2.03 7.86 -19.87
N ALA A 116 2.11 6.53 -19.97
CA ALA A 116 3.23 5.84 -20.62
C ALA A 116 3.31 6.20 -22.12
N LYS A 117 4.48 6.68 -22.55
CA LYS A 117 4.75 7.21 -23.90
C LYS A 117 5.74 6.34 -24.66
N TYR A 118 6.83 5.92 -24.01
CA TYR A 118 8.02 5.34 -24.64
C TYR A 118 8.16 3.84 -24.36
N GLU A 119 9.00 3.15 -25.14
CA GLU A 119 9.34 1.75 -24.88
C GLU A 119 9.87 1.53 -23.46
N SER A 120 10.83 2.38 -23.02
CA SER A 120 11.40 2.31 -21.66
C SER A 120 10.38 2.46 -20.54
N ASP A 121 9.21 3.06 -20.80
CA ASP A 121 8.13 3.12 -19.83
C ASP A 121 7.51 1.74 -19.60
N PHE A 122 7.30 0.98 -20.68
CA PHE A 122 6.76 -0.39 -20.61
C PHE A 122 7.79 -1.37 -20.04
N GLU A 123 9.08 -1.17 -20.32
CA GLU A 123 10.18 -1.88 -19.66
C GLU A 123 10.11 -1.67 -18.13
N ALA A 124 10.01 -0.41 -17.67
CA ALA A 124 9.88 -0.09 -16.25
C ALA A 124 8.59 -0.65 -15.62
N ILE A 125 7.47 -0.69 -16.36
CA ILE A 125 6.23 -1.33 -15.90
C ILE A 125 6.43 -2.83 -15.70
N ALA A 126 7.11 -3.52 -16.63
CA ALA A 126 7.41 -4.95 -16.49
C ALA A 126 8.29 -5.22 -15.27
N GLU A 127 9.29 -4.38 -15.03
CA GLU A 127 10.14 -4.45 -13.84
C GLU A 127 9.35 -4.21 -12.55
N LEU A 128 8.41 -3.27 -12.52
CA LEU A 128 7.57 -3.06 -11.35
C LEU A 128 6.57 -4.20 -11.12
N GLU A 129 6.01 -4.78 -12.20
CA GLU A 129 4.98 -5.81 -12.12
C GLU A 129 5.46 -7.09 -11.41
N GLN A 130 6.76 -7.38 -11.43
CA GLN A 130 7.32 -8.51 -10.70
C GLN A 130 7.10 -8.41 -9.18
N TYR A 131 6.94 -7.20 -8.65
CA TYR A 131 6.66 -6.97 -7.23
C TYR A 131 5.18 -7.06 -6.88
N HIS A 132 4.28 -7.29 -7.83
CA HIS A 132 2.85 -7.32 -7.58
C HIS A 132 2.41 -8.63 -6.88
N TYR A 133 1.78 -8.51 -5.70
CA TYR A 133 1.40 -9.63 -4.84
C TYR A 133 0.49 -10.69 -5.46
N ALA A 134 -0.34 -10.30 -6.44
CA ALA A 134 -1.27 -11.21 -7.11
C ALA A 134 -0.78 -11.64 -8.50
N SER A 135 0.52 -11.46 -8.82
CA SER A 135 1.09 -12.08 -10.00
C SER A 135 1.25 -13.57 -9.75
N GLN A 136 0.58 -14.40 -10.55
CA GLN A 136 0.77 -15.86 -10.57
C GLN A 136 1.92 -16.28 -11.50
N LYS A 137 2.59 -15.33 -12.15
CA LYS A 137 3.57 -15.58 -13.22
C LYS A 137 4.97 -15.36 -12.68
N GLU A 138 5.86 -16.35 -12.84
CA GLU A 138 7.29 -16.20 -12.55
C GLU A 138 7.95 -15.18 -13.50
N LYS A 139 7.50 -15.18 -14.76
CA LYS A 139 7.94 -14.23 -15.80
C LYS A 139 6.77 -13.38 -16.31
N VAL A 140 6.87 -12.06 -16.16
CA VAL A 140 5.74 -11.12 -16.34
C VAL A 140 5.67 -10.45 -17.71
N ALA A 141 6.73 -10.51 -18.53
CA ALA A 141 6.75 -9.91 -19.85
C ALA A 141 7.27 -10.85 -20.95
N LEU A 142 6.79 -10.61 -22.18
CA LEU A 142 7.27 -11.18 -23.43
C LEU A 142 8.15 -10.16 -24.13
N TRP A 143 9.29 -10.63 -24.65
CA TRP A 143 10.29 -9.85 -25.36
C TRP A 143 10.50 -10.41 -26.75
N ARG A 144 10.83 -9.55 -27.70
CA ARG A 144 11.14 -9.94 -29.08
C ARG A 144 12.45 -9.30 -29.51
N CYS A 145 13.36 -10.09 -30.07
CA CYS A 145 14.59 -9.53 -30.65
C CYS A 145 14.40 -9.08 -32.10
N GLU A 146 15.38 -8.34 -32.61
CA GLU A 146 15.42 -7.87 -34.01
C GLU A 146 15.34 -9.02 -35.02
N ASN A 147 15.93 -10.18 -34.68
CA ASN A 147 15.89 -11.40 -35.49
C ASN A 147 14.57 -12.19 -35.37
N GLY A 148 13.60 -11.69 -34.59
CA GLY A 148 12.25 -12.24 -34.51
C GLY A 148 12.02 -13.32 -33.45
N HIS A 149 13.03 -13.72 -32.67
CA HIS A 149 12.85 -14.65 -31.55
C HIS A 149 12.04 -14.00 -30.43
N ILE A 150 11.10 -14.75 -29.86
CA ILE A 150 10.26 -14.32 -28.73
C ILE A 150 10.63 -15.14 -27.48
N PHE A 151 10.80 -14.48 -26.34
CA PHE A 151 11.15 -15.12 -25.08
C PHE A 151 10.53 -14.40 -23.88
N GLU A 152 10.53 -15.04 -22.72
CA GLU A 152 9.99 -14.48 -21.48
C GLU A 152 11.10 -14.02 -20.53
N ALA A 153 10.92 -12.83 -19.94
CA ALA A 153 11.82 -12.27 -18.92
C ALA A 153 11.11 -11.17 -18.10
N ASN A 154 11.63 -10.86 -16.92
CA ASN A 154 11.13 -9.77 -16.06
C ASN A 154 11.84 -8.43 -16.31
N THR A 155 13.07 -8.49 -16.80
CA THR A 155 13.92 -7.33 -17.11
C THR A 155 14.35 -7.40 -18.58
N LYS A 156 14.74 -6.25 -19.13
CA LYS A 156 15.35 -6.20 -20.46
C LYS A 156 16.66 -7.00 -20.44
N GLN A 157 16.84 -7.85 -21.44
CA GLN A 157 18.09 -8.57 -21.67
C GLN A 157 18.27 -8.84 -23.15
N ASN A 158 19.50 -9.10 -23.58
CA ASN A 158 19.78 -9.54 -24.93
C ASN A 158 19.10 -10.89 -25.21
N CYS A 159 18.83 -11.17 -26.49
CA CYS A 159 18.19 -12.40 -26.90
C CYS A 159 19.00 -13.62 -26.43
N PRO A 160 18.41 -14.56 -25.67
CA PRO A 160 19.14 -15.73 -25.18
C PRO A 160 19.51 -16.71 -26.31
N VAL A 161 18.93 -16.57 -27.50
CA VAL A 161 19.18 -17.43 -28.66
C VAL A 161 20.27 -16.85 -29.56
N CYS A 162 20.22 -15.55 -29.85
CA CYS A 162 21.09 -14.94 -30.87
C CYS A 162 21.87 -13.70 -30.40
N GLY A 163 21.79 -13.31 -29.12
CA GLY A 163 22.53 -12.18 -28.55
C GLY A 163 22.11 -10.78 -28.99
N ALA A 164 21.20 -10.66 -29.96
CA ALA A 164 20.68 -9.38 -30.47
C ALA A 164 19.88 -8.60 -29.41
N GLU A 165 19.76 -7.28 -29.59
CA GLU A 165 18.90 -6.44 -28.75
C GLU A 165 17.45 -6.94 -28.79
N SER A 166 16.76 -6.78 -27.67
CA SER A 166 15.35 -7.15 -27.54
C SER A 166 14.49 -5.96 -27.14
N HIS A 167 13.24 -6.02 -27.60
CA HIS A 167 12.21 -5.03 -27.39
C HIS A 167 11.04 -5.65 -26.62
N ILE A 168 10.42 -4.88 -25.73
CA ILE A 168 9.28 -5.37 -24.97
C ILE A 168 8.09 -5.58 -25.89
N LEU A 169 7.59 -6.81 -25.99
CA LEU A 169 6.45 -7.14 -26.85
C LEU A 169 5.12 -6.98 -26.11
N GLU A 170 5.03 -7.55 -24.90
CA GLU A 170 3.78 -7.56 -24.13
C GLU A 170 4.03 -7.72 -22.63
N ILE A 171 3.29 -6.97 -21.81
CA ILE A 171 3.18 -7.21 -20.37
C ILE A 171 2.05 -8.20 -20.15
N LYS A 172 2.36 -9.41 -19.68
CA LYS A 172 1.42 -10.53 -19.70
C LYS A 172 0.17 -10.24 -18.86
N GLY A 173 -0.99 -10.28 -19.49
CA GLY A 173 -2.28 -10.05 -18.83
C GLY A 173 -2.72 -8.59 -18.81
N SER A 174 -1.98 -7.71 -19.48
CA SER A 174 -2.54 -6.51 -20.10
C SER A 174 -3.19 -6.89 -21.43
N THR A 175 -4.14 -6.09 -21.89
CA THR A 175 -4.71 -6.22 -23.23
C THR A 175 -4.19 -5.08 -24.11
N PRO A 176 -4.43 -5.09 -25.43
CA PRO A 176 -4.17 -3.92 -26.27
C PRO A 176 -4.95 -2.69 -25.81
N ALA A 177 -6.16 -2.89 -25.25
CA ALA A 177 -6.98 -1.81 -24.73
C ALA A 177 -6.43 -1.20 -23.42
N SER A 178 -5.49 -1.87 -22.74
CA SER A 178 -4.89 -1.37 -21.51
C SER A 178 -4.10 -0.09 -21.75
N ARG A 179 -4.36 0.92 -20.92
CA ARG A 179 -3.62 2.18 -20.84
C ARG A 179 -2.91 2.24 -19.48
N PHE A 180 -1.77 2.93 -19.41
CA PHE A 180 -0.91 2.90 -18.22
C PHE A 180 -0.56 4.32 -17.77
N LEU A 181 -0.87 4.61 -16.52
CA LEU A 181 -0.39 5.82 -15.85
C LEU A 181 0.82 5.47 -15.00
N LEU A 182 1.87 6.27 -15.11
CA LEU A 182 3.10 6.18 -14.33
C LEU A 182 3.13 7.29 -13.30
N LEU A 183 3.76 7.01 -12.17
CA LEU A 183 4.15 8.00 -11.18
C LEU A 183 5.68 8.05 -11.13
N GLU A 184 6.23 9.12 -11.71
CA GLU A 184 7.66 9.34 -11.86
C GLU A 184 8.16 10.31 -10.79
N LEU A 185 9.36 10.07 -10.27
CA LEU A 185 10.04 10.99 -9.36
C LEU A 185 10.80 12.04 -10.18
N VAL A 186 10.40 13.31 -10.06
CA VAL A 186 10.96 14.41 -10.87
C VAL A 186 12.36 14.78 -10.39
N GLU A 187 12.53 14.91 -9.08
CA GLU A 187 13.80 15.18 -8.42
C GLU A 187 14.23 13.88 -7.72
N ARG A 188 15.04 13.08 -8.41
CA ARG A 188 15.51 11.77 -7.93
C ARG A 188 17.03 11.77 -7.74
N GLU A 189 17.49 11.04 -6.73
CA GLU A 189 18.89 10.68 -6.59
C GLU A 189 19.26 9.56 -7.58
N GLU A 190 20.56 9.38 -7.89
CA GLU A 190 21.00 8.39 -8.89
C GLU A 190 20.58 6.95 -8.57
N TYR A 191 20.51 6.63 -7.27
CA TYR A 191 20.12 5.31 -6.76
C TYR A 191 18.60 5.10 -6.68
N GLU A 192 17.78 6.16 -6.86
CA GLU A 192 16.33 6.05 -6.77
C GLU A 192 15.72 5.60 -8.10
N PRO A 193 14.70 4.72 -8.06
CA PRO A 193 14.03 4.27 -9.28
C PRO A 193 13.30 5.44 -9.96
N ARG A 194 13.39 5.50 -11.29
CA ARG A 194 12.70 6.53 -12.10
C ARG A 194 11.18 6.47 -11.90
N ILE A 195 10.60 5.28 -11.96
CA ILE A 195 9.15 5.06 -11.83
C ILE A 195 8.87 4.41 -10.47
N LEU A 196 8.07 5.08 -9.65
CA LEU A 196 7.73 4.61 -8.29
C LEU A 196 6.46 3.76 -8.27
N ALA A 197 5.54 4.02 -9.19
CA ALA A 197 4.27 3.32 -9.26
C ALA A 197 3.70 3.36 -10.68
N TYR A 198 2.80 2.42 -10.96
CA TYR A 198 1.95 2.50 -12.15
C TYR A 198 0.52 2.05 -11.84
N VAL A 199 -0.42 2.58 -12.61
CA VAL A 199 -1.84 2.20 -12.60
C VAL A 199 -2.24 1.77 -14.00
N ARG A 200 -2.84 0.58 -14.09
CA ARG A 200 -3.38 0.06 -15.36
C ARG A 200 -4.87 0.27 -15.44
N ILE A 201 -5.30 0.93 -16.49
CA ILE A 201 -6.71 1.15 -16.80
C ILE A 201 -7.09 0.28 -17.98
N ASP A 202 -8.13 -0.51 -17.77
CA ASP A 202 -8.74 -1.36 -18.80
C ASP A 202 -10.19 -0.90 -19.02
N PRO A 203 -10.82 -1.27 -20.15
CA PRO A 203 -12.28 -1.24 -20.24
C PRO A 203 -12.89 -2.15 -19.15
N PRO A 204 -14.16 -1.94 -18.79
CA PRO A 204 -14.87 -2.86 -17.88
C PRO A 204 -14.84 -4.31 -18.38
N ILE A 205 -14.81 -5.28 -17.46
CA ILE A 205 -14.85 -6.70 -17.86
C ILE A 205 -16.18 -6.99 -18.57
N PRO A 206 -16.23 -7.79 -19.65
CA PRO A 206 -17.50 -8.24 -20.23
C PRO A 206 -18.27 -9.15 -19.27
N LEU A 207 -19.55 -8.83 -19.04
CA LEU A 207 -20.46 -9.52 -18.11
C LEU A 207 -19.96 -9.53 -16.65
N MET A 208 -20.87 -9.32 -15.70
CA MET A 208 -20.53 -9.40 -14.28
C MET A 208 -21.62 -10.14 -13.53
N HIS A 209 -21.24 -11.19 -12.82
CA HIS A 209 -22.17 -11.97 -12.01
C HIS A 209 -21.82 -11.78 -10.54
N ARG A 210 -22.84 -11.68 -9.68
CA ARG A 210 -22.69 -11.55 -8.23
C ARG A 210 -22.96 -12.88 -7.55
N ARG A 211 -22.18 -13.20 -6.52
CA ARG A 211 -22.51 -14.30 -5.59
C ARG A 211 -23.25 -13.73 -4.39
N LEU A 212 -24.41 -14.28 -4.08
CA LEU A 212 -25.15 -13.94 -2.87
C LEU A 212 -24.67 -14.78 -1.68
N PRO A 213 -24.87 -14.32 -0.43
CA PRO A 213 -24.51 -15.09 0.77
C PRO A 213 -25.19 -16.47 0.87
N ASN A 214 -26.39 -16.62 0.30
CA ASN A 214 -27.10 -17.90 0.21
C ASN A 214 -26.51 -18.87 -0.86
N GLY A 215 -25.47 -18.45 -1.60
CA GLY A 215 -24.80 -19.23 -2.63
C GLY A 215 -25.36 -19.06 -4.04
N GLU A 216 -26.48 -18.37 -4.22
CA GLU A 216 -27.07 -18.10 -5.53
C GLU A 216 -26.20 -17.15 -6.35
N ILE A 217 -26.27 -17.30 -7.69
CA ILE A 217 -25.55 -16.45 -8.63
C ILE A 217 -26.53 -15.55 -9.35
N GLU A 218 -26.40 -14.26 -9.10
CA GLU A 218 -27.15 -13.24 -9.81
C GLU A 218 -26.38 -12.81 -11.06
N ARG A 219 -26.96 -13.08 -12.24
CA ARG A 219 -26.35 -12.75 -13.53
C ARG A 219 -26.48 -11.26 -13.84
N ASN A 220 -25.48 -10.75 -14.56
CA ASN A 220 -25.36 -9.38 -15.05
C ASN A 220 -25.74 -8.29 -14.04
N ILE A 221 -25.22 -8.40 -12.81
CA ILE A 221 -25.56 -7.49 -11.71
C ILE A 221 -25.37 -6.00 -12.09
N ARG A 222 -24.35 -5.67 -12.90
CA ARG A 222 -24.13 -4.28 -13.34
C ARG A 222 -25.31 -3.71 -14.13
N GLU A 223 -25.90 -4.48 -15.03
CA GLU A 223 -27.05 -4.05 -15.87
C GLU A 223 -28.33 -3.90 -15.04
N LYS A 224 -28.38 -4.54 -13.86
CA LYS A 224 -29.49 -4.38 -12.91
C LYS A 224 -29.36 -3.15 -12.04
N VAL A 225 -28.12 -2.70 -11.80
CA VAL A 225 -27.83 -1.59 -10.90
C VAL A 225 -27.66 -0.29 -11.68
N PHE A 226 -26.98 -0.33 -12.82
CA PHE A 226 -26.56 0.82 -13.62
C PHE A 226 -27.10 0.72 -15.06
N PRO A 227 -27.15 1.82 -15.82
CA PRO A 227 -27.50 1.79 -17.24
C PRO A 227 -26.60 0.83 -18.04
N GLU A 228 -27.21 0.01 -18.91
CA GLU A 228 -26.50 -1.00 -19.71
C GLU A 228 -25.41 -0.37 -20.60
N ASP A 229 -25.72 0.78 -21.20
CA ASP A 229 -24.83 1.46 -22.14
C ASP A 229 -23.57 2.06 -21.47
N TRP A 230 -23.49 2.04 -20.13
CA TRP A 230 -22.27 2.38 -19.40
C TRP A 230 -21.22 1.28 -19.50
N PHE A 231 -21.62 0.03 -19.66
CA PHE A 231 -20.71 -1.12 -19.69
C PHE A 231 -20.64 -1.78 -21.06
N HIS A 232 -21.46 -1.34 -22.02
CA HIS A 232 -21.57 -1.93 -23.35
C HIS A 232 -21.47 -0.89 -24.47
N PRO A 233 -20.86 -1.26 -25.62
CA PRO A 233 -20.10 -2.50 -25.87
C PRO A 233 -18.74 -2.50 -25.15
N ALA A 234 -18.45 -3.56 -24.38
CA ALA A 234 -17.16 -3.78 -23.74
C ALA A 234 -16.14 -4.42 -24.70
N PHE A 235 -14.85 -4.29 -24.38
CA PHE A 235 -13.79 -4.98 -25.10
C PHE A 235 -13.87 -6.50 -24.88
N TRP A 236 -14.39 -7.22 -25.89
CA TRP A 236 -14.61 -8.67 -25.81
C TRP A 236 -14.20 -9.44 -27.09
N PRO A 237 -12.88 -9.54 -27.38
CA PRO A 237 -12.37 -10.25 -28.56
C PRO A 237 -12.87 -11.69 -28.67
N GLU A 238 -13.07 -12.40 -27.56
CA GLU A 238 -13.50 -13.79 -27.56
C GLU A 238 -14.93 -13.97 -28.09
N LYS A 239 -15.83 -13.02 -27.85
CA LYS A 239 -17.17 -13.02 -28.44
C LYS A 239 -17.07 -12.80 -29.95
N ILE A 240 -16.31 -11.80 -30.35
CA ILE A 240 -16.13 -11.43 -31.76
C ILE A 240 -15.44 -12.55 -32.55
N MET A 241 -14.49 -13.28 -31.94
CA MET A 241 -13.88 -14.46 -32.56
C MET A 241 -14.91 -15.54 -32.91
N LYS A 242 -15.91 -15.78 -32.06
CA LYS A 242 -16.96 -16.77 -32.35
C LYS A 242 -17.80 -16.35 -33.55
N GLU A 243 -18.10 -15.05 -33.66
CA GLU A 243 -18.85 -14.47 -34.77
C GLU A 243 -18.03 -14.51 -36.07
N LEU A 244 -16.77 -14.03 -36.03
CA LEU A 244 -15.83 -14.02 -37.15
C LEU A 244 -15.46 -15.42 -37.63
N TYR A 245 -15.40 -16.42 -36.75
CA TYR A 245 -15.05 -17.77 -37.15
C TYR A 245 -16.06 -18.35 -38.14
N GLU A 246 -17.36 -18.11 -37.92
CA GLU A 246 -18.41 -18.57 -38.84
C GLU A 246 -18.41 -17.78 -40.16
N GLU A 247 -18.03 -16.50 -40.14
CA GLU A 247 -17.85 -15.67 -41.33
C GLU A 247 -16.63 -16.10 -42.17
N LEU A 248 -15.45 -16.21 -41.54
CA LEU A 248 -14.20 -16.59 -42.19
C LEU A 248 -14.20 -18.03 -42.70
N LYS A 249 -14.92 -18.94 -42.04
CA LYS A 249 -15.09 -20.33 -42.52
C LYS A 249 -15.89 -20.42 -43.81
N ARG A 250 -16.76 -19.43 -44.11
CA ARG A 250 -17.50 -19.35 -45.39
C ARG A 250 -16.61 -18.81 -46.51
N ASN A 251 -15.68 -17.90 -46.20
CA ASN A 251 -14.88 -17.18 -47.19
C ASN A 251 -13.44 -17.74 -47.38
N HIS A 252 -12.93 -18.51 -46.41
CA HIS A 252 -11.56 -19.03 -46.40
C HIS A 252 -11.49 -20.47 -45.87
N GLY A 253 -10.40 -21.18 -46.21
CA GLY A 253 -10.10 -22.50 -45.65
C GLY A 253 -9.81 -22.46 -44.15
N ARG A 254 -10.16 -23.54 -43.42
CA ARG A 254 -10.09 -23.64 -41.94
C ARG A 254 -8.73 -23.23 -41.33
N LYS A 255 -7.61 -23.49 -42.01
CA LYS A 255 -6.26 -23.15 -41.53
C LYS A 255 -5.98 -21.64 -41.55
N VAL A 256 -6.35 -20.95 -42.63
CA VAL A 256 -6.15 -19.50 -42.78
C VAL A 256 -7.06 -18.74 -41.81
N ALA A 257 -8.33 -19.16 -41.71
CA ALA A 257 -9.28 -18.60 -40.78
C ALA A 257 -8.76 -18.63 -39.33
N ARG A 258 -8.16 -19.74 -38.88
CA ARG A 258 -7.59 -19.86 -37.53
C ARG A 258 -6.37 -18.97 -37.28
N SER A 259 -5.54 -18.70 -38.29
CA SER A 259 -4.31 -17.90 -38.12
C SER A 259 -4.57 -16.41 -37.98
N LEU A 260 -5.67 -15.90 -38.55
CA LEU A 260 -6.01 -14.46 -38.55
C LEU A 260 -7.03 -14.09 -37.47
N LEU A 261 -7.77 -15.09 -36.95
CA LEU A 261 -8.95 -14.89 -36.11
C LEU A 261 -8.70 -14.00 -34.89
N TRP A 262 -7.60 -14.23 -34.16
CA TRP A 262 -7.30 -13.47 -32.93
C TRP A 262 -7.01 -12.00 -33.25
N GLU A 263 -6.18 -11.76 -34.27
CA GLU A 263 -5.74 -10.40 -34.60
C GLU A 263 -6.92 -9.57 -35.12
N GLU A 264 -7.74 -10.13 -36.02
CA GLU A 264 -8.92 -9.46 -36.56
C GLU A 264 -9.97 -9.19 -35.48
N ALA A 265 -10.28 -10.18 -34.64
CA ALA A 265 -11.22 -10.02 -33.54
C ALA A 265 -10.76 -8.98 -32.52
N LYS A 266 -9.45 -8.92 -32.24
CA LYS A 266 -8.83 -7.94 -31.34
C LYS A 266 -8.99 -6.52 -31.87
N TRP A 267 -8.68 -6.28 -33.15
CA TRP A 267 -8.85 -4.96 -33.77
C TRP A 267 -10.32 -4.56 -33.86
N ARG A 268 -11.20 -5.48 -34.25
CA ARG A 268 -12.64 -5.25 -34.26
C ARG A 268 -13.18 -4.92 -32.86
N ALA A 269 -12.73 -5.63 -31.82
CA ALA A 269 -13.08 -5.33 -30.44
C ALA A 269 -12.65 -3.91 -30.03
N LEU A 270 -11.42 -3.50 -30.34
CA LEU A 270 -10.96 -2.13 -30.07
C LEU A 270 -11.86 -1.09 -30.74
N LYS A 271 -12.21 -1.33 -32.02
CA LYS A 271 -13.05 -0.41 -32.78
C LYS A 271 -14.47 -0.30 -32.22
N GLU A 272 -15.07 -1.41 -31.82
CA GLU A 272 -16.44 -1.47 -31.28
C GLU A 272 -16.53 -0.98 -29.84
N THR A 273 -15.48 -1.15 -29.01
CA THR A 273 -15.52 -0.83 -27.58
C THR A 273 -15.87 0.64 -27.33
N ASN A 274 -16.88 0.90 -26.50
CA ASN A 274 -17.34 2.25 -26.21
C ASN A 274 -18.15 2.32 -24.92
N THR A 275 -17.46 2.27 -23.78
CA THR A 275 -18.10 2.22 -22.45
C THR A 275 -18.11 3.59 -21.76
N ALA A 276 -19.07 3.83 -20.87
CA ALA A 276 -19.06 4.97 -19.94
C ALA A 276 -18.43 4.61 -18.58
N GLY A 277 -18.11 3.34 -18.35
CA GLY A 277 -17.29 2.86 -17.25
C GLY A 277 -15.80 2.79 -17.60
N ALA A 278 -14.94 2.75 -16.59
CA ALA A 278 -13.54 2.35 -16.72
C ALA A 278 -13.16 1.40 -15.57
N ARG A 279 -12.08 0.64 -15.71
CA ARG A 279 -11.62 -0.27 -14.66
C ARG A 279 -10.17 0.01 -14.28
N ILE A 280 -9.94 0.27 -13.00
CA ILE A 280 -8.59 0.17 -12.41
C ILE A 280 -8.30 -1.32 -12.24
N ALA A 281 -7.53 -1.87 -13.17
CA ALA A 281 -7.22 -3.29 -13.23
C ALA A 281 -5.99 -3.66 -12.40
N ARG A 282 -5.03 -2.75 -12.28
CA ARG A 282 -3.80 -2.93 -11.51
C ARG A 282 -3.36 -1.62 -10.88
N VAL A 283 -2.84 -1.71 -9.66
CA VAL A 283 -2.09 -0.64 -8.99
C VAL A 283 -0.85 -1.29 -8.41
N VAL A 284 0.32 -0.85 -8.85
CA VAL A 284 1.59 -1.37 -8.37
C VAL A 284 2.44 -0.21 -7.89
N VAL A 285 2.98 -0.35 -6.70
CA VAL A 285 3.90 0.61 -6.08
C VAL A 285 5.16 -0.15 -5.70
N HIS A 286 6.31 0.46 -5.98
CA HIS A 286 7.61 -0.05 -5.58
C HIS A 286 7.63 -0.40 -4.09
N PRO A 287 8.14 -1.57 -3.68
CA PRO A 287 8.06 -2.06 -2.29
C PRO A 287 8.46 -1.03 -1.23
N ASP A 288 9.57 -0.34 -1.44
CA ASP A 288 10.13 0.65 -0.50
C ASP A 288 9.22 1.88 -0.29
N TYR A 289 8.36 2.18 -1.26
CA TYR A 289 7.50 3.37 -1.24
C TYR A 289 6.02 3.06 -0.95
N ARG A 290 5.66 1.78 -0.73
CA ARG A 290 4.26 1.36 -0.46
C ARG A 290 3.65 2.03 0.77
N SER A 291 4.47 2.34 1.76
CA SER A 291 4.04 2.91 3.04
C SER A 291 3.89 4.44 3.01
N ASP A 292 4.20 5.09 1.89
CA ASP A 292 4.26 6.55 1.78
C ASP A 292 2.98 7.17 1.18
N GLY A 293 1.91 6.38 1.03
CA GLY A 293 0.64 6.87 0.49
C GLY A 293 0.63 7.08 -1.03
N LEU A 294 1.75 6.81 -1.71
CA LEU A 294 1.89 6.97 -3.17
C LEU A 294 0.88 6.13 -3.96
N GLY A 295 0.47 4.97 -3.45
CA GLY A 295 -0.57 4.18 -4.09
C GLY A 295 -1.93 4.88 -4.13
N GLN A 296 -2.32 5.57 -3.05
CA GLN A 296 -3.59 6.32 -3.05
C GLN A 296 -3.50 7.54 -3.96
N LEU A 297 -2.31 8.15 -4.01
CA LEU A 297 -2.03 9.26 -4.92
C LEU A 297 -2.14 8.83 -6.39
N SER A 298 -1.55 7.68 -6.74
CA SER A 298 -1.59 7.16 -8.10
C SER A 298 -3.02 6.80 -8.54
N VAL A 299 -3.84 6.26 -7.64
CA VAL A 299 -5.28 6.03 -7.90
C VAL A 299 -6.01 7.36 -8.11
N ARG A 300 -5.79 8.38 -7.28
CA ARG A 300 -6.41 9.71 -7.46
C ARG A 300 -6.04 10.35 -8.80
N ALA A 301 -4.75 10.32 -9.15
CA ALA A 301 -4.28 10.81 -10.44
C ALA A 301 -4.92 10.04 -11.62
N ALA A 302 -5.07 8.72 -11.48
CA ALA A 302 -5.75 7.90 -12.49
C ALA A 302 -7.24 8.26 -12.64
N LEU A 303 -7.95 8.57 -11.55
CA LEU A 303 -9.35 9.00 -11.61
C LEU A 303 -9.50 10.33 -12.39
N GLU A 304 -8.62 11.30 -12.13
CA GLU A 304 -8.59 12.56 -12.89
C GLU A 304 -8.28 12.33 -14.37
N TRP A 305 -7.26 11.52 -14.67
CA TRP A 305 -6.91 11.14 -16.03
C TRP A 305 -8.06 10.46 -16.77
N ILE A 306 -8.77 9.53 -16.13
CA ILE A 306 -9.96 8.85 -16.68
C ILE A 306 -11.05 9.87 -16.98
N ALA A 307 -11.35 10.77 -16.04
CA ALA A 307 -12.41 11.78 -16.20
C ALA A 307 -12.11 12.76 -17.34
N GLU A 308 -10.88 13.29 -17.39
CA GLU A 308 -10.48 14.31 -18.36
C GLU A 308 -10.28 13.75 -19.76
N ARG A 309 -9.64 12.58 -19.88
CA ARG A 309 -9.23 11.99 -21.17
C ARG A 309 -10.11 10.85 -21.64
N ARG A 310 -11.12 10.48 -20.84
CA ARG A 310 -12.10 9.41 -21.14
C ARG A 310 -11.43 8.06 -21.43
N VAL A 311 -10.42 7.76 -20.64
CA VAL A 311 -9.56 6.58 -20.79
C VAL A 311 -10.37 5.31 -20.46
N PRO A 312 -10.16 4.21 -21.19
CA PRO A 312 -9.14 4.03 -22.24
C PRO A 312 -9.52 4.47 -23.66
N GLU A 313 -10.80 4.54 -24.01
CA GLU A 313 -11.24 4.63 -25.42
C GLU A 313 -11.21 6.04 -26.01
N MET A 314 -11.17 7.08 -25.17
CA MET A 314 -11.23 8.51 -25.58
C MET A 314 -12.52 8.86 -26.35
N ARG A 315 -13.67 8.31 -25.90
CA ARG A 315 -14.99 8.43 -26.56
C ARG A 315 -16.08 8.93 -25.61
N LYS A 316 -16.97 8.06 -25.13
CA LYS A 316 -18.01 8.38 -24.15
C LYS A 316 -17.40 8.98 -22.88
N ARG A 317 -18.10 9.97 -22.31
CA ARG A 317 -17.77 10.51 -20.98
C ARG A 317 -17.84 9.39 -19.95
N LYS A 318 -16.90 9.39 -19.00
CA LYS A 318 -16.84 8.36 -17.96
C LYS A 318 -17.69 8.77 -16.76
N HIS A 319 -18.64 7.91 -16.38
CA HIS A 319 -19.52 8.11 -15.24
C HIS A 319 -19.01 7.42 -13.98
N ILE A 320 -18.34 6.28 -14.14
CA ILE A 320 -17.98 5.40 -13.03
C ILE A 320 -16.67 4.67 -13.28
N VAL A 321 -15.93 4.37 -12.20
CA VAL A 321 -14.72 3.55 -12.23
C VAL A 321 -14.89 2.35 -11.32
N GLU A 322 -14.70 1.14 -11.86
CA GLU A 322 -14.74 -0.10 -11.09
C GLU A 322 -13.32 -0.61 -10.78
N THR A 323 -13.18 -1.36 -9.69
CA THR A 323 -11.99 -2.17 -9.43
C THR A 323 -12.38 -3.49 -8.77
N ILE A 324 -11.61 -4.54 -9.05
CA ILE A 324 -11.79 -5.86 -8.46
C ILE A 324 -10.53 -6.21 -7.68
N ALA A 325 -10.63 -6.21 -6.36
CA ALA A 325 -9.45 -6.29 -5.49
C ALA A 325 -9.68 -7.20 -4.29
N GLN A 326 -9.03 -8.38 -4.30
CA GLN A 326 -9.09 -9.29 -3.14
C GLN A 326 -8.41 -8.70 -1.89
N MET A 327 -7.36 -7.90 -2.07
CA MET A 327 -6.68 -7.23 -0.95
C MET A 327 -7.58 -6.22 -0.20
N ALA A 328 -8.67 -5.75 -0.82
CA ALA A 328 -9.58 -4.78 -0.19
C ALA A 328 -10.25 -5.33 1.07
N ARG A 329 -10.32 -6.66 1.24
CA ARG A 329 -10.82 -7.31 2.48
C ARG A 329 -9.94 -7.06 3.69
N TYR A 330 -8.64 -6.85 3.46
CA TYR A 330 -7.63 -6.79 4.51
C TYR A 330 -6.98 -5.40 4.63
N ASN A 331 -7.29 -4.50 3.70
CA ASN A 331 -6.75 -3.16 3.67
C ASN A 331 -7.75 -2.18 3.02
N PRO A 332 -8.11 -1.06 3.69
CA PRO A 332 -9.06 -0.07 3.18
C PRO A 332 -8.42 0.86 2.12
N PHE A 333 -7.51 0.34 1.29
CA PHE A 333 -6.70 1.13 0.36
C PHE A 333 -7.55 1.95 -0.62
N PHE A 334 -8.50 1.29 -1.30
CA PHE A 334 -9.42 1.93 -2.24
C PHE A 334 -10.51 2.74 -1.52
N GLU A 335 -10.99 2.27 -0.37
CA GLU A 335 -12.00 2.98 0.43
C GLU A 335 -11.49 4.35 0.91
N LYS A 336 -10.20 4.44 1.29
CA LYS A 336 -9.55 5.71 1.64
C LYS A 336 -9.42 6.70 0.48
N VAL A 337 -9.51 6.23 -0.77
CA VAL A 337 -9.59 7.09 -1.96
C VAL A 337 -11.04 7.53 -2.20
N GLY A 338 -12.03 6.76 -1.74
CA GLY A 338 -13.46 7.05 -1.87
C GLY A 338 -14.24 5.97 -2.61
N PHE A 339 -13.61 4.86 -2.98
CA PHE A 339 -14.33 3.72 -3.57
C PHE A 339 -15.29 3.11 -2.55
N LYS A 340 -16.44 2.65 -3.04
CA LYS A 340 -17.48 1.96 -2.26
C LYS A 340 -17.59 0.52 -2.71
N PHE A 341 -17.51 -0.41 -1.76
CA PHE A 341 -17.79 -1.82 -2.02
C PHE A 341 -19.29 -2.02 -2.17
N LEU A 342 -19.69 -2.70 -3.24
CA LEU A 342 -21.10 -3.00 -3.50
C LEU A 342 -21.38 -4.50 -3.44
N TRP A 343 -20.53 -5.33 -4.06
CA TRP A 343 -20.75 -6.78 -4.10
C TRP A 343 -19.48 -7.57 -4.40
N GLU A 344 -19.61 -8.89 -4.33
CA GLU A 344 -18.59 -9.83 -4.78
C GLU A 344 -18.96 -10.44 -6.13
N THR A 345 -17.96 -10.71 -6.97
CA THR A 345 -18.16 -11.51 -8.18
C THR A 345 -18.64 -12.92 -7.82
N ALA A 346 -19.14 -13.66 -8.80
CA ALA A 346 -19.47 -15.08 -8.66
C ALA A 346 -18.31 -15.93 -8.10
N SER A 347 -17.06 -15.51 -8.37
CA SER A 347 -15.83 -16.10 -7.85
C SER A 347 -15.37 -15.57 -6.49
N GLY A 348 -16.20 -14.79 -5.79
CA GLY A 348 -15.92 -14.25 -4.46
C GLY A 348 -14.87 -13.15 -4.44
N ARG A 349 -14.71 -12.39 -5.54
CA ARG A 349 -13.78 -11.24 -5.58
C ARG A 349 -14.54 -9.95 -5.32
N PRO A 350 -14.13 -9.12 -4.35
CA PRO A 350 -14.77 -7.86 -4.08
C PRO A 350 -14.72 -6.90 -5.26
N VAL A 351 -15.84 -6.24 -5.51
CA VAL A 351 -15.99 -5.20 -6.54
C VAL A 351 -16.30 -3.89 -5.84
N LEU A 352 -15.47 -2.89 -6.11
CA LEU A 352 -15.63 -1.54 -5.58
C LEU A 352 -15.80 -0.54 -6.72
N PHE A 353 -16.58 0.51 -6.48
CA PHE A 353 -16.89 1.54 -7.47
C PHE A 353 -16.58 2.94 -6.94
N TYR A 354 -16.12 3.81 -7.83
CA TYR A 354 -15.94 5.23 -7.59
C TYR A 354 -16.79 6.03 -8.57
N PRO A 355 -17.69 6.91 -8.10
CA PRO A 355 -18.49 7.76 -8.98
C PRO A 355 -17.67 8.95 -9.50
N LEU A 356 -17.67 9.16 -10.82
CA LEU A 356 -17.12 10.37 -11.45
C LEU A 356 -18.19 11.44 -11.71
N THR A 357 -19.46 11.09 -11.54
CA THR A 357 -20.62 11.95 -11.76
C THR A 357 -21.60 11.80 -10.60
N GLU A 358 -22.43 12.81 -10.34
CA GLU A 358 -23.48 12.71 -9.31
C GLU A 358 -24.51 11.62 -9.66
N GLU A 359 -24.85 11.44 -10.94
CA GLU A 359 -25.71 10.34 -11.38
C GLU A 359 -25.17 8.97 -10.93
N ALA A 360 -23.87 8.69 -11.17
CA ALA A 360 -23.27 7.43 -10.72
C ALA A 360 -23.28 7.27 -9.20
N LYS A 361 -23.14 8.38 -8.46
CA LYS A 361 -23.19 8.37 -7.00
C LYS A 361 -24.60 8.04 -6.50
N GLU A 362 -25.64 8.61 -7.11
CA GLU A 362 -27.04 8.29 -6.78
C GLU A 362 -27.35 6.81 -7.02
N TYR A 363 -26.88 6.23 -8.13
CA TYR A 363 -27.02 4.79 -8.39
C TYR A 363 -26.34 3.94 -7.31
N ILE A 364 -25.12 4.31 -6.90
CA ILE A 364 -24.37 3.63 -5.83
C ILE A 364 -25.13 3.72 -4.50
N GLU A 365 -25.53 4.92 -4.08
CA GLU A 365 -26.21 5.15 -2.80
C GLU A 365 -27.58 4.48 -2.75
N ARG A 366 -28.32 4.50 -3.87
CA ARG A 366 -29.58 3.77 -4.00
C ARG A 366 -29.38 2.27 -3.80
N PHE A 367 -28.38 1.70 -4.47
CA PHE A 367 -28.07 0.28 -4.33
C PHE A 367 -27.70 -0.09 -2.90
N LEU A 368 -26.84 0.69 -2.23
CA LEU A 368 -26.45 0.44 -0.84
C LEU A 368 -27.63 0.51 0.14
N ARG A 369 -28.67 1.28 -0.17
CA ARG A 369 -29.89 1.42 0.65
C ARG A 369 -30.91 0.31 0.38
N GLU A 370 -31.04 -0.13 -0.86
CA GLU A 370 -32.12 -1.01 -1.29
C GLU A 370 -31.72 -2.50 -1.34
N ASP A 371 -30.45 -2.80 -1.58
CA ASP A 371 -29.98 -4.17 -1.67
C ASP A 371 -29.75 -4.80 -0.28
N PRO A 372 -30.42 -5.91 0.06
CA PRO A 372 -30.34 -6.48 1.41
C PRO A 372 -28.99 -7.15 1.73
N TYR A 373 -28.11 -7.31 0.74
CA TYR A 373 -26.80 -7.96 0.91
C TYR A 373 -25.63 -6.97 0.81
N ALA A 374 -25.88 -5.72 0.42
CA ALA A 374 -24.87 -4.67 0.39
C ALA A 374 -24.61 -4.12 1.80
N PRO A 375 -23.38 -3.72 2.15
CA PRO A 375 -23.12 -3.07 3.42
C PRO A 375 -23.62 -1.62 3.38
N GLU A 376 -24.37 -1.21 4.42
CA GLU A 376 -25.00 0.12 4.50
C GLU A 376 -24.04 1.29 4.22
N ASP A 377 -22.78 1.21 4.69
CA ASP A 377 -21.78 2.26 4.55
C ASP A 377 -20.88 2.11 3.31
N GLY A 378 -21.08 1.05 2.53
CA GLY A 378 -20.26 0.66 1.39
C GLY A 378 -18.82 0.29 1.78
N ARG A 379 -18.57 -0.08 3.04
CA ARG A 379 -17.25 -0.54 3.51
C ARG A 379 -17.19 -2.07 3.54
N LEU A 380 -16.15 -2.59 2.92
CA LEU A 380 -15.76 -3.99 2.97
C LEU A 380 -14.81 -4.25 4.13
N TRP A 381 -13.78 -3.41 4.28
CA TRP A 381 -12.80 -3.59 5.35
C TRP A 381 -13.36 -3.09 6.67
N ARG A 382 -13.29 -3.94 7.70
CA ARG A 382 -13.66 -3.59 9.08
C ARG A 382 -12.54 -4.05 10.02
N PRO A 383 -12.19 -3.25 11.05
CA PRO A 383 -11.29 -3.71 12.10
C PRO A 383 -11.83 -5.00 12.72
N SER A 384 -10.97 -6.01 12.82
CA SER A 384 -11.32 -7.34 13.33
C SER A 384 -10.51 -7.72 14.57
N TYR A 385 -9.49 -6.94 14.92
CA TYR A 385 -8.78 -7.12 16.19
C TYR A 385 -9.72 -7.07 17.40
N GLY A 386 -10.69 -6.14 17.36
CA GLY A 386 -11.73 -6.00 18.37
C GLY A 386 -11.23 -5.40 19.69
N LYS A 387 -12.06 -5.50 20.73
CA LYS A 387 -11.72 -5.08 22.10
C LYS A 387 -11.19 -6.25 22.92
N VAL A 388 -10.39 -5.94 23.93
CA VAL A 388 -10.01 -6.87 25.00
C VAL A 388 -10.86 -6.62 26.24
N GLU A 389 -10.93 -7.59 27.14
CA GLU A 389 -11.50 -7.38 28.47
C GLU A 389 -10.59 -6.43 29.26
N PRO A 390 -11.04 -5.23 29.64
CA PRO A 390 -10.21 -4.29 30.40
C PRO A 390 -9.81 -4.86 31.76
N LEU A 391 -8.73 -4.34 32.33
CA LEU A 391 -8.38 -4.63 33.73
C LEU A 391 -9.57 -4.28 34.64
N SER A 392 -9.90 -5.17 35.58
CA SER A 392 -11.06 -4.98 36.49
C SER A 392 -10.84 -3.86 37.52
N GLY A 393 -9.59 -3.41 37.70
CA GLY A 393 -9.21 -2.32 38.57
C GLY A 393 -7.84 -1.73 38.21
N PRO A 394 -7.38 -0.71 38.94
CA PRO A 394 -6.06 -0.12 38.70
C PRO A 394 -4.92 -1.02 39.18
N ILE A 395 -3.74 -0.85 38.58
CA ILE A 395 -2.49 -1.34 39.18
C ILE A 395 -2.00 -0.28 40.16
N VAL A 396 -1.77 -0.66 41.42
CA VAL A 396 -1.49 0.29 42.50
C VAL A 396 -0.14 0.00 43.13
N PHE A 397 0.72 1.02 43.16
CA PHE A 397 1.99 1.01 43.87
C PHE A 397 1.81 1.72 45.22
N LYS A 398 2.13 1.05 46.32
CA LYS A 398 2.10 1.62 47.68
C LYS A 398 3.47 1.50 48.35
N ASN A 399 4.12 2.64 48.54
CA ASN A 399 5.44 2.77 49.18
C ASN A 399 6.51 1.82 48.62
N VAL A 400 6.51 1.62 47.30
CA VAL A 400 7.36 0.60 46.67
C VAL A 400 8.81 1.08 46.55
N SER A 401 9.74 0.31 47.12
CA SER A 401 11.18 0.51 46.98
C SER A 401 11.85 -0.75 46.42
N LYS A 402 12.91 -0.58 45.64
CA LYS A 402 13.77 -1.68 45.18
C LYS A 402 15.23 -1.33 45.38
N VAL A 403 15.90 -2.18 46.15
CA VAL A 403 17.34 -2.17 46.37
C VAL A 403 17.89 -3.46 45.78
N PHE A 404 19.01 -3.37 45.05
CA PHE A 404 19.80 -4.53 44.66
C PHE A 404 21.00 -4.62 45.57
N GLU A 405 21.26 -5.81 46.09
CA GLU A 405 22.45 -6.10 46.88
C GLU A 405 23.38 -6.97 46.04
N SER A 406 24.62 -6.52 45.86
CA SER A 406 25.66 -7.32 45.25
C SER A 406 26.79 -7.52 46.25
N GLU A 407 27.11 -8.78 46.52
CA GLU A 407 28.25 -9.15 47.34
C GLU A 407 29.48 -9.30 46.43
N LEU A 408 30.46 -8.41 46.60
CA LEU A 408 31.77 -8.57 45.98
C LEU A 408 32.59 -9.47 46.90
N ASP A 409 32.78 -10.73 46.50
CA ASP A 409 33.72 -11.64 47.15
C ASP A 409 34.95 -11.85 46.25
N VAL A 410 36.11 -11.98 46.88
CA VAL A 410 37.38 -12.32 46.24
C VAL A 410 37.62 -13.84 46.26
N LYS A 411 36.78 -14.61 46.97
CA LYS A 411 36.83 -16.07 46.99
C LYS A 411 36.51 -16.63 45.60
N GLY A 412 37.38 -17.52 45.11
CA GLY A 412 37.23 -18.19 43.81
C GLY A 412 38.01 -17.55 42.65
N LEU A 413 38.66 -16.41 42.87
CA LEU A 413 39.60 -15.81 41.90
C LEU A 413 41.02 -16.40 42.09
N PRO A 414 41.86 -16.44 41.03
CA PRO A 414 43.28 -16.78 41.16
C PRO A 414 44.00 -15.95 42.23
N GLU A 415 44.98 -16.54 42.92
CA GLU A 415 45.67 -15.96 44.08
C GLU A 415 46.32 -14.61 43.75
N GLU A 416 46.95 -14.50 42.59
CA GLU A 416 47.56 -13.26 42.06
C GLU A 416 46.53 -12.11 41.92
N ILE A 417 45.30 -12.43 41.48
CA ILE A 417 44.21 -11.47 41.34
C ILE A 417 43.65 -11.11 42.73
N GLN A 418 43.56 -12.07 43.64
CA GLN A 418 43.15 -11.79 45.02
C GLN A 418 44.15 -10.87 45.73
N GLU A 419 45.45 -11.09 45.57
CA GLU A 419 46.50 -10.24 46.13
C GLU A 419 46.46 -8.83 45.54
N LEU A 420 46.30 -8.70 44.22
CA LEU A 420 46.12 -7.42 43.55
C LEU A 420 44.90 -6.66 44.10
N LEU A 421 43.74 -7.31 44.16
CA LEU A 421 42.50 -6.71 44.68
C LEU A 421 42.64 -6.32 46.16
N LYS A 422 43.27 -7.18 46.98
CA LYS A 422 43.58 -6.86 48.39
C LYS A 422 44.55 -5.68 48.52
N ALA A 423 45.54 -5.55 47.64
CA ALA A 423 46.48 -4.43 47.61
C ALA A 423 45.79 -3.09 47.28
N PHE A 424 44.73 -3.12 46.44
CA PHE A 424 43.85 -1.97 46.20
C PHE A 424 42.73 -1.81 47.26
N GLY A 425 42.75 -2.58 48.35
CA GLY A 425 41.77 -2.50 49.43
C GLY A 425 40.40 -3.10 49.12
N VAL A 426 40.25 -3.83 48.00
CA VAL A 426 39.03 -4.53 47.64
C VAL A 426 38.93 -5.82 48.45
N ARG A 427 38.13 -5.77 49.52
CA ARG A 427 37.77 -6.91 50.38
C ARG A 427 36.30 -7.28 50.16
N HIS A 428 35.86 -8.36 50.80
CA HIS A 428 34.44 -8.71 50.90
C HIS A 428 33.60 -7.47 51.22
N ARG A 429 32.68 -7.12 50.31
CA ARG A 429 31.87 -5.91 50.41
C ARG A 429 30.48 -6.18 49.86
N VAL A 430 29.46 -5.96 50.69
CA VAL A 430 28.08 -5.86 50.22
C VAL A 430 27.86 -4.44 49.71
N ILE A 431 27.51 -4.32 48.43
CA ILE A 431 27.09 -3.06 47.82
C ILE A 431 25.58 -3.09 47.66
N GLN A 432 24.89 -2.23 48.40
CA GLN A 432 23.46 -1.98 48.23
C GLN A 432 23.26 -0.79 47.29
N ARG A 433 22.54 -1.00 46.20
CA ARG A 433 22.20 0.02 45.22
C ARG A 433 20.68 0.22 45.18
N PRO A 434 20.14 1.26 45.84
CA PRO A 434 18.73 1.61 45.73
C PRO A 434 18.42 2.12 44.32
N VAL A 435 17.51 1.44 43.62
CA VAL A 435 17.11 1.76 42.24
C VAL A 435 15.78 2.49 42.19
N LEU A 436 14.81 2.12 43.03
CA LEU A 436 13.51 2.80 43.19
C LEU A 436 13.26 3.05 44.68
N ARG A 437 12.71 4.21 45.05
CA ARG A 437 12.43 4.59 46.45
C ARG A 437 11.01 5.13 46.56
N ASN A 438 10.23 4.54 47.46
CA ASN A 438 8.92 5.03 47.91
C ASN A 438 7.95 5.45 46.78
N LEU A 439 7.80 4.60 45.77
CA LEU A 439 6.90 4.87 44.65
C LEU A 439 5.43 4.71 45.07
N ASN A 440 4.63 5.73 44.76
CA ASN A 440 3.20 5.80 45.06
C ASN A 440 2.45 6.36 43.84
N PHE A 441 1.81 5.48 43.06
CA PHE A 441 1.01 5.89 41.91
C PHE A 441 0.05 4.77 41.47
N GLU A 442 -0.90 5.13 40.62
CA GLU A 442 -1.88 4.21 40.03
C GLU A 442 -1.87 4.27 38.49
N ILE A 443 -2.12 3.11 37.89
CA ILE A 443 -2.32 2.92 36.45
C ILE A 443 -3.77 2.48 36.27
N LYS A 444 -4.59 3.31 35.64
CA LYS A 444 -6.02 3.01 35.44
C LYS A 444 -6.21 2.09 34.22
N PRO A 445 -7.29 1.28 34.18
CA PRO A 445 -7.61 0.46 33.03
C PRO A 445 -7.67 1.29 31.73
N GLY A 446 -7.00 0.81 30.68
CA GLY A 446 -6.97 1.44 29.36
C GLY A 446 -5.99 2.61 29.21
N GLU A 447 -5.26 3.00 30.27
CA GLU A 447 -4.25 4.05 30.16
C GLU A 447 -3.02 3.58 29.37
N LEU A 448 -2.56 4.42 28.45
CA LEU A 448 -1.27 4.32 27.80
C LEU A 448 -0.27 5.23 28.52
N ILE A 449 0.69 4.63 29.21
CA ILE A 449 1.71 5.33 29.97
C ILE A 449 3.07 5.15 29.29
N ALA A 450 3.77 6.26 29.08
CA ALA A 450 5.16 6.23 28.66
C ALA A 450 6.10 6.39 29.85
N VAL A 451 7.13 5.57 29.93
CA VAL A 451 8.15 5.62 30.98
C VAL A 451 9.45 6.16 30.39
N VAL A 452 9.92 7.28 30.93
CA VAL A 452 11.11 8.01 30.44
C VAL A 452 12.09 8.24 31.57
N GLY A 453 13.39 8.34 31.26
CA GLY A 453 14.43 8.51 32.27
C GLY A 453 15.80 8.10 31.77
N ALA A 454 16.85 8.49 32.50
CA ALA A 454 18.23 8.16 32.16
C ALA A 454 18.48 6.64 32.08
N SER A 455 19.53 6.24 31.37
CA SER A 455 19.98 4.84 31.37
C SER A 455 20.36 4.42 32.81
N GLY A 456 19.99 3.21 33.21
CA GLY A 456 20.21 2.71 34.56
C GLY A 456 19.33 3.35 35.66
N ALA A 457 18.33 4.15 35.30
CA ALA A 457 17.43 4.79 36.28
C ALA A 457 16.42 3.85 36.96
N GLY A 458 16.28 2.60 36.50
CA GLY A 458 15.32 1.64 37.06
C GLY A 458 14.02 1.45 36.25
N LYS A 459 13.98 1.93 35.00
CA LYS A 459 12.80 1.78 34.11
C LYS A 459 12.45 0.31 33.87
N THR A 460 13.41 -0.50 33.41
CA THR A 460 13.21 -1.95 33.23
C THR A 460 12.85 -2.63 34.55
N THR A 461 13.47 -2.21 35.66
CA THR A 461 13.12 -2.71 37.01
C THR A 461 11.65 -2.45 37.32
N LEU A 462 11.09 -1.29 36.95
CA LEU A 462 9.67 -1.02 37.14
C LEU A 462 8.77 -2.02 36.39
N LEU A 463 9.07 -2.31 35.11
CA LEU A 463 8.32 -3.33 34.35
C LEU A 463 8.45 -4.72 34.98
N ARG A 464 9.65 -5.08 35.44
CA ARG A 464 9.92 -6.35 36.15
C ARG A 464 9.06 -6.49 37.39
N LEU A 465 8.92 -5.42 38.18
CA LEU A 465 8.10 -5.46 39.39
C LEU A 465 6.61 -5.66 39.09
N ILE A 466 6.08 -5.01 38.04
CA ILE A 466 4.69 -5.21 37.58
C ILE A 466 4.51 -6.64 37.08
N LEU A 467 5.44 -7.13 36.25
CA LEU A 467 5.42 -8.48 35.72
C LEU A 467 5.47 -9.51 36.86
N GLY A 468 6.31 -9.29 37.87
CA GLY A 468 6.41 -10.13 39.06
C GLY A 468 5.12 -10.20 39.85
N ALA A 469 4.47 -9.05 40.07
CA ALA A 469 3.15 -9.01 40.71
C ALA A 469 2.07 -9.72 39.85
N ALA A 470 2.09 -9.53 38.54
CA ALA A 470 1.10 -10.10 37.61
C ALA A 470 1.27 -11.61 37.36
N LYS A 471 2.49 -12.16 37.44
CA LYS A 471 2.78 -13.59 37.20
C LYS A 471 3.13 -14.38 38.47
N GLY A 472 3.27 -13.71 39.61
CA GLY A 472 3.67 -14.35 40.87
C GLY A 472 5.13 -14.82 40.85
N TYR A 473 6.04 -14.06 40.24
CA TYR A 473 7.47 -14.39 40.25
C TYR A 473 8.11 -14.18 41.62
N TRP A 474 8.96 -15.13 42.02
CA TRP A 474 9.54 -15.18 43.37
C TRP A 474 10.97 -14.65 43.42
N GLU A 475 11.64 -14.54 42.26
CA GLU A 475 13.01 -14.07 42.19
C GLU A 475 13.11 -12.61 42.62
N GLU A 476 14.20 -12.31 43.33
CA GLU A 476 14.41 -11.02 43.99
C GLU A 476 14.28 -9.83 43.02
N LYS A 477 14.74 -9.98 41.77
CA LYS A 477 14.68 -8.92 40.75
C LYS A 477 13.26 -8.54 40.30
N TYR A 478 12.25 -9.37 40.54
CA TYR A 478 10.84 -9.12 40.20
C TYR A 478 9.99 -8.69 41.40
N ARG A 479 10.57 -8.61 42.59
CA ARG A 479 9.87 -8.27 43.82
C ARG A 479 10.35 -6.95 44.40
N PRO A 480 9.43 -6.15 44.98
CA PRO A 480 9.84 -4.98 45.74
C PRO A 480 10.65 -5.42 46.97
N SER A 481 11.64 -4.62 47.35
CA SER A 481 12.35 -4.79 48.62
C SER A 481 11.46 -4.33 49.78
N GLU A 482 10.65 -3.28 49.55
CA GLU A 482 9.67 -2.74 50.50
C GLU A 482 8.42 -2.28 49.74
N GLY A 483 7.29 -2.24 50.43
CA GLY A 483 5.99 -1.83 49.87
C GLY A 483 5.28 -2.94 49.10
N GLU A 484 4.16 -2.60 48.47
CA GLU A 484 3.27 -3.54 47.80
C GLU A 484 2.85 -3.03 46.42
N ILE A 485 2.76 -3.97 45.46
CA ILE A 485 2.17 -3.74 44.14
C ILE A 485 0.93 -4.62 44.04
N SER A 486 -0.23 -3.98 43.95
CA SER A 486 -1.50 -4.66 43.71
C SER A 486 -1.83 -4.64 42.23
N VAL A 487 -2.13 -5.81 41.67
CA VAL A 487 -2.57 -6.00 40.28
C VAL A 487 -3.93 -6.71 40.29
N PRO A 488 -4.84 -6.39 39.36
CA PRO A 488 -6.13 -7.09 39.26
C PRO A 488 -5.97 -8.57 38.89
N GLU A 489 -6.89 -9.42 39.36
CA GLU A 489 -6.85 -10.87 39.11
C GLU A 489 -7.04 -11.24 37.64
N ASN A 490 -7.78 -10.44 36.87
CA ASN A 490 -8.05 -10.71 35.45
C ASN A 490 -6.88 -10.29 34.53
N VAL A 491 -5.68 -10.05 35.08
CA VAL A 491 -4.52 -9.58 34.31
C VAL A 491 -4.04 -10.63 33.30
N LYS A 492 -4.01 -10.23 32.04
CA LYS A 492 -3.42 -10.96 30.92
C LYS A 492 -2.32 -10.10 30.33
N VAL A 493 -1.12 -10.32 30.86
CA VAL A 493 0.07 -9.55 30.49
C VAL A 493 0.84 -10.18 29.33
N SER A 494 1.20 -9.34 28.36
CA SER A 494 2.22 -9.61 27.35
C SER A 494 3.38 -8.64 27.55
N VAL A 495 4.61 -9.12 27.44
CA VAL A 495 5.81 -8.36 27.79
C VAL A 495 6.92 -8.48 26.74
N LEU A 496 7.61 -7.37 26.48
CA LEU A 496 8.84 -7.32 25.73
C LEU A 496 9.92 -6.63 26.56
N ILE A 497 10.90 -7.39 27.04
CA ILE A 497 12.12 -6.89 27.67
C ILE A 497 13.29 -7.54 26.91
N PRO A 498 14.01 -6.79 26.06
CA PRO A 498 15.09 -7.34 25.24
C PRO A 498 16.11 -8.15 26.06
N GLY A 499 16.44 -9.35 25.58
CA GLY A 499 17.37 -10.27 26.24
C GLY A 499 16.83 -11.02 27.47
N GLU A 500 15.60 -10.75 27.91
CA GLU A 500 14.99 -11.39 29.09
C GLU A 500 13.62 -12.02 28.80
N PHE A 501 12.69 -11.22 28.26
CA PHE A 501 11.38 -11.69 27.83
C PHE A 501 11.10 -11.23 26.41
N GLU A 502 11.18 -12.17 25.47
CA GLU A 502 10.87 -11.91 24.07
C GLU A 502 9.94 -12.99 23.53
N PRO A 503 9.03 -12.65 22.59
CA PRO A 503 8.24 -13.66 21.90
C PRO A 503 9.13 -14.68 21.20
N SER A 504 8.87 -15.95 21.44
CA SER A 504 9.52 -17.07 20.75
C SER A 504 8.87 -17.32 19.39
N PHE A 505 9.67 -17.45 18.34
CA PHE A 505 9.21 -17.81 16.99
C PHE A 505 9.74 -19.19 16.60
N GLY A 506 8.87 -20.02 16.03
CA GLY A 506 9.27 -21.33 15.50
C GLY A 506 9.72 -21.26 14.04
N SER A 507 9.55 -22.38 13.33
CA SER A 507 9.84 -22.49 11.91
C SER A 507 8.69 -22.01 11.00
N GLU A 508 7.56 -21.63 11.59
CA GLU A 508 6.42 -21.05 10.89
C GLU A 508 6.72 -19.66 10.32
N SER A 509 5.91 -19.26 9.35
CA SER A 509 5.92 -17.88 8.85
C SER A 509 5.29 -16.90 9.85
N ILE A 510 5.62 -15.61 9.77
CA ILE A 510 5.07 -14.62 10.71
C ILE A 510 3.54 -14.50 10.68
N LEU A 511 2.90 -14.66 9.52
CA LEU A 511 1.43 -14.65 9.45
C LEU A 511 0.84 -15.85 10.17
N GLU A 512 1.41 -17.03 9.95
CA GLU A 512 0.99 -18.25 10.63
C GLU A 512 1.20 -18.14 12.15
N HIS A 513 2.31 -17.56 12.59
CA HIS A 513 2.60 -17.31 14.00
C HIS A 513 1.51 -16.45 14.66
N VAL A 514 1.22 -15.29 14.07
CA VAL A 514 0.18 -14.36 14.56
C VAL A 514 -1.20 -15.01 14.50
N TYR A 515 -1.53 -15.67 13.39
CA TYR A 515 -2.81 -16.38 13.22
C TYR A 515 -3.03 -17.48 14.26
N ARG A 516 -2.01 -18.28 14.59
CA ARG A 516 -2.12 -19.34 15.61
C ARG A 516 -2.46 -18.79 16.99
N LYS A 517 -2.01 -17.59 17.32
CA LYS A 517 -2.31 -16.90 18.60
C LYS A 517 -3.73 -16.31 18.60
N ILE A 518 -4.09 -15.56 17.55
CA ILE A 518 -5.34 -14.79 17.52
C ILE A 518 -6.55 -15.56 16.98
N ARG A 519 -6.31 -16.63 16.19
CA ARG A 519 -7.33 -17.50 15.54
C ARG A 519 -8.33 -16.77 14.64
N ASP A 520 -7.94 -15.60 14.15
CA ASP A 520 -8.68 -14.78 13.19
C ASP A 520 -7.71 -14.25 12.14
N LEU A 521 -7.93 -14.61 10.88
CA LEU A 521 -7.03 -14.23 9.78
C LEU A 521 -7.07 -12.72 9.48
N ASN A 522 -8.23 -12.09 9.52
CA ASN A 522 -8.36 -10.66 9.30
C ASN A 522 -7.62 -9.89 10.40
N ALA A 523 -7.80 -10.32 11.65
CA ALA A 523 -7.14 -9.70 12.79
C ALA A 523 -5.63 -9.91 12.75
N ALA A 524 -5.17 -11.08 12.31
CA ALA A 524 -3.74 -11.35 12.13
C ALA A 524 -3.10 -10.40 11.11
N VAL A 525 -3.75 -10.23 9.95
CA VAL A 525 -3.29 -9.30 8.90
C VAL A 525 -3.37 -7.85 9.38
N GLU A 526 -4.43 -7.48 10.10
CA GLU A 526 -4.57 -6.15 10.70
C GLU A 526 -3.42 -5.84 11.67
N VAL A 527 -3.12 -6.76 12.59
CA VAL A 527 -2.03 -6.61 13.57
C VAL A 527 -0.67 -6.47 12.89
N LEU A 528 -0.38 -7.30 11.88
CA LEU A 528 0.85 -7.17 11.08
C LEU A 528 0.91 -5.81 10.36
N ASN A 529 -0.21 -5.36 9.79
CA ASN A 529 -0.29 -4.06 9.10
C ASN A 529 -0.11 -2.86 10.05
N ARG A 530 -0.64 -2.95 11.28
CA ARG A 530 -0.49 -1.95 12.34
C ARG A 530 0.95 -1.95 12.88
N ALA A 531 1.58 -3.11 13.01
CA ALA A 531 3.00 -3.23 13.33
C ALA A 531 3.93 -2.78 12.18
N GLY A 532 3.40 -2.39 11.02
CA GLY A 532 4.19 -1.89 9.89
C GLY A 532 4.76 -2.99 9.00
N LEU A 533 4.27 -4.22 9.11
CA LEU A 533 4.61 -5.35 8.23
C LEU A 533 3.52 -5.52 7.17
N SER A 534 3.25 -4.46 6.39
CA SER A 534 2.17 -4.45 5.39
C SER A 534 2.51 -5.06 4.05
N ASP A 535 3.76 -5.48 3.86
CA ASP A 535 4.17 -6.16 2.64
C ASP A 535 3.77 -7.64 2.71
N ALA A 536 2.91 -8.07 1.79
CA ALA A 536 2.36 -9.41 1.80
C ALA A 536 3.41 -10.50 1.53
N VAL A 537 4.55 -10.16 0.91
CA VAL A 537 5.68 -11.10 0.77
C VAL A 537 6.22 -11.48 2.15
N LEU A 538 6.26 -10.52 3.08
CA LEU A 538 6.73 -10.75 4.44
C LEU A 538 5.81 -11.70 5.21
N TYR A 539 4.52 -11.81 4.87
CA TYR A 539 3.60 -12.73 5.55
C TYR A 539 4.07 -14.18 5.52
N ARG A 540 4.81 -14.57 4.46
CA ARG A 540 5.37 -15.92 4.32
C ARG A 540 6.79 -16.06 4.85
N ALA A 541 7.47 -14.95 5.13
CA ALA A 541 8.81 -14.98 5.70
C ALA A 541 8.80 -15.59 7.10
N LYS A 542 9.84 -16.36 7.39
CA LYS A 542 10.14 -16.87 8.73
C LYS A 542 10.86 -15.78 9.53
N PHE A 543 10.76 -15.84 10.85
CA PHE A 543 11.40 -14.85 11.72
C PHE A 543 12.90 -14.71 11.46
N GLY A 544 13.61 -15.80 11.17
CA GLY A 544 15.04 -15.78 10.85
C GLY A 544 15.41 -15.02 9.58
N GLU A 545 14.51 -14.97 8.60
CA GLU A 545 14.69 -14.34 7.28
C GLU A 545 14.45 -12.82 7.30
N LEU A 546 13.90 -12.31 8.41
CA LEU A 546 13.59 -10.89 8.58
C LEU A 546 14.83 -10.07 8.94
N SER A 547 14.85 -8.82 8.47
CA SER A 547 15.81 -7.81 8.95
C SER A 547 15.58 -7.49 10.43
N THR A 548 16.57 -6.93 11.12
CA THR A 548 16.46 -6.59 12.55
C THR A 548 15.23 -5.72 12.86
N GLY A 549 14.98 -4.68 12.06
CA GLY A 549 13.79 -3.84 12.22
C GLY A 549 12.47 -4.54 11.86
N GLN A 550 12.48 -5.54 10.97
CA GLN A 550 11.30 -6.38 10.73
C GLN A 550 11.06 -7.36 11.88
N LYS A 551 12.11 -7.91 12.50
CA LYS A 551 12.04 -8.76 13.69
C LYS A 551 11.41 -8.03 14.86
N GLU A 552 11.82 -6.79 15.14
CA GLU A 552 11.20 -5.97 16.20
C GLU A 552 9.69 -5.78 15.96
N ARG A 553 9.29 -5.44 14.73
CA ARG A 553 7.88 -5.31 14.35
C ARG A 553 7.11 -6.64 14.48
N ALA A 554 7.74 -7.77 14.16
CA ALA A 554 7.14 -9.08 14.31
C ALA A 554 6.92 -9.44 15.79
N LYS A 555 7.84 -9.07 16.69
CA LYS A 555 7.65 -9.22 18.15
C LYS A 555 6.45 -8.43 18.63
N ILE A 556 6.31 -7.16 18.24
CA ILE A 556 5.15 -6.32 18.59
C ILE A 556 3.85 -6.97 18.11
N ALA A 557 3.82 -7.42 16.85
CA ALA A 557 2.66 -8.11 16.28
C ALA A 557 2.32 -9.38 17.06
N SER A 558 3.33 -10.16 17.48
CA SER A 558 3.15 -11.37 18.30
C SER A 558 2.53 -11.07 19.66
N LEU A 559 2.98 -10.02 20.35
CA LEU A 559 2.42 -9.59 21.64
C LEU A 559 0.96 -9.16 21.49
N LEU A 560 0.64 -8.33 20.49
CA LEU A 560 -0.73 -7.90 20.23
C LEU A 560 -1.62 -9.10 19.86
N ALA A 561 -1.10 -10.09 19.14
CA ALA A 561 -1.85 -11.30 18.78
C ALA A 561 -2.31 -12.11 20.00
N GLU A 562 -1.65 -11.97 21.15
CA GLU A 562 -2.09 -12.60 22.39
C GLU A 562 -3.36 -11.98 22.95
N LYS A 563 -3.81 -10.84 22.43
CA LYS A 563 -4.92 -10.03 22.98
C LYS A 563 -4.75 -9.79 24.49
N PRO A 564 -3.66 -9.11 24.92
CA PRO A 564 -3.44 -8.77 26.32
C PRO A 564 -4.34 -7.64 26.76
N ASN A 565 -4.65 -7.57 28.05
CA ASN A 565 -5.23 -6.37 28.67
C ASN A 565 -4.21 -5.52 29.43
N LEU A 566 -2.98 -6.03 29.59
CA LEU A 566 -1.80 -5.31 30.04
C LEU A 566 -0.62 -5.56 29.08
N LEU A 567 -0.09 -4.50 28.46
CA LEU A 567 1.07 -4.58 27.57
C LEU A 567 2.27 -3.84 28.16
N LEU A 568 3.37 -4.55 28.37
CA LEU A 568 4.61 -3.98 28.91
C LEU A 568 5.70 -4.05 27.83
N MET A 569 6.29 -2.93 27.43
CA MET A 569 7.32 -2.93 26.39
C MET A 569 8.51 -2.07 26.76
N ASP A 570 9.71 -2.64 26.69
CA ASP A 570 10.98 -1.95 26.89
C ASP A 570 11.66 -1.67 25.54
N GLU A 571 11.80 -0.38 25.20
CA GLU A 571 12.51 0.13 24.02
C GLU A 571 12.17 -0.58 22.67
N PHE A 572 10.90 -0.88 22.45
CA PHE A 572 10.39 -1.65 21.29
C PHE A 572 10.74 -1.10 19.89
N ALA A 573 11.25 0.14 19.80
CA ALA A 573 11.60 0.82 18.56
C ALA A 573 13.08 1.23 18.48
N ALA A 574 13.96 0.65 19.31
CA ALA A 574 15.39 1.00 19.34
C ALA A 574 16.12 0.75 18.00
N HIS A 575 15.74 -0.32 17.28
CA HIS A 575 16.39 -0.72 16.02
C HIS A 575 15.65 -0.24 14.76
N LEU A 576 14.71 0.70 14.90
CA LEU A 576 13.97 1.27 13.78
C LEU A 576 14.51 2.65 13.40
N ASP A 577 14.59 2.95 12.10
CA ASP A 577 14.82 4.32 11.65
C ASP A 577 13.72 5.26 12.20
N THR A 578 14.04 6.55 12.32
CA THR A 578 13.16 7.56 12.94
C THR A 578 11.74 7.56 12.38
N LEU A 579 11.58 7.49 11.06
CA LEU A 579 10.27 7.57 10.42
C LEU A 579 9.47 6.28 10.61
N THR A 580 10.11 5.12 10.48
CA THR A 580 9.47 3.83 10.75
C THR A 580 9.08 3.71 12.22
N ALA A 581 9.97 4.07 13.15
CA ALA A 581 9.71 4.05 14.59
C ALA A 581 8.44 4.85 14.94
N MET A 582 8.32 6.07 14.42
CA MET A 582 7.16 6.93 14.65
C MET A 582 5.87 6.34 14.06
N ARG A 583 5.93 5.77 12.84
CA ARG A 583 4.75 5.15 12.20
C ARG A 583 4.26 3.94 12.98
N VAL A 584 5.18 3.08 13.40
CA VAL A 584 4.86 1.90 14.21
C VAL A 584 4.31 2.34 15.55
N ALA A 585 4.96 3.27 16.25
CA ALA A 585 4.48 3.80 17.53
C ALA A 585 3.06 4.37 17.45
N LYS A 586 2.77 5.20 16.45
CA LYS A 586 1.42 5.76 16.23
C LYS A 586 0.38 4.66 16.01
N LYS A 587 0.65 3.72 15.09
CA LYS A 587 -0.28 2.62 14.77
C LYS A 587 -0.48 1.65 15.94
N VAL A 588 0.57 1.40 16.72
CA VAL A 588 0.51 0.59 17.94
C VAL A 588 -0.30 1.29 19.02
N ALA A 589 -0.16 2.61 19.17
CA ALA A 589 -0.98 3.38 20.10
C ALA A 589 -2.46 3.44 19.68
N GLU A 590 -2.74 3.51 18.38
CA GLU A 590 -4.11 3.41 17.84
C GLU A 590 -4.76 2.07 18.22
N ILE A 591 -4.10 0.93 17.97
CA ILE A 591 -4.66 -0.38 18.33
C ILE A 591 -4.80 -0.57 19.85
N ILE A 592 -3.86 -0.08 20.66
CA ILE A 592 -3.97 -0.11 22.13
C ILE A 592 -5.23 0.61 22.60
N ARG A 593 -5.48 1.83 22.09
CA ARG A 593 -6.65 2.63 22.45
C ARG A 593 -7.96 2.05 21.92
N GLU A 594 -7.99 1.66 20.65
CA GLU A 594 -9.17 1.06 20.00
C GLU A 594 -9.60 -0.23 20.74
N ALA A 595 -8.63 -1.03 21.18
CA ALA A 595 -8.88 -2.29 21.88
C ALA A 595 -9.12 -2.14 23.39
N GLY A 596 -8.76 -1.01 24.00
CA GLY A 596 -8.87 -0.78 25.45
C GLY A 596 -7.76 -1.45 26.27
N ILE A 597 -6.58 -1.61 25.70
CA ILE A 597 -5.41 -2.23 26.36
C ILE A 597 -4.77 -1.22 27.31
N THR A 598 -4.46 -1.64 28.54
CA THR A 598 -3.59 -0.86 29.44
C THR A 598 -2.14 -1.09 29.05
N ALA A 599 -1.34 -0.04 28.87
CA ALA A 599 0.02 -0.21 28.37
C ALA A 599 1.05 0.65 29.11
N LEU A 600 2.20 0.06 29.45
CA LEU A 600 3.39 0.76 29.91
C LEU A 600 4.53 0.54 28.91
N ILE A 601 4.98 1.63 28.29
CA ILE A 601 6.00 1.59 27.24
C ILE A 601 7.19 2.45 27.64
N ILE A 602 8.37 1.84 27.77
CA ILE A 602 9.62 2.57 27.97
C ILE A 602 10.14 3.05 26.63
N THR A 603 10.54 4.33 26.58
CA THR A 603 11.28 4.88 25.46
C THR A 603 12.18 6.02 25.92
N HIS A 604 13.38 6.11 25.33
CA HIS A 604 14.26 7.27 25.47
C HIS A 604 14.17 8.22 24.26
N ARG A 605 13.36 7.88 23.25
CA ARG A 605 13.26 8.61 21.98
C ARG A 605 12.10 9.61 22.02
N PRO A 606 12.35 10.94 22.01
CA PRO A 606 11.29 11.95 22.05
C PRO A 606 10.29 11.82 20.88
N GLU A 607 10.76 11.36 19.72
CA GLU A 607 9.94 11.09 18.55
C GLU A 607 9.03 9.87 18.72
N VAL A 608 9.39 8.87 19.52
CA VAL A 608 8.50 7.74 19.82
C VAL A 608 7.50 8.15 20.88
N LEU A 609 7.95 8.86 21.92
CA LEU A 609 7.10 9.38 22.99
C LEU A 609 5.94 10.23 22.45
N ARG A 610 6.24 11.20 21.58
CA ARG A 610 5.22 12.06 20.98
C ARG A 610 4.27 11.27 20.06
N ALA A 611 4.74 10.21 19.39
CA ALA A 611 3.94 9.41 18.46
C ALA A 611 2.97 8.47 19.19
N LEU A 612 3.39 7.99 20.36
CA LEU A 612 2.55 7.23 21.28
C LEU A 612 1.43 8.09 21.84
N ASP A 613 1.64 9.41 21.98
CA ASP A 613 0.68 10.35 22.59
C ASP A 613 0.07 9.78 23.89
N PRO A 614 0.89 9.52 24.93
CA PRO A 614 0.46 8.82 26.13
C PRO A 614 -0.45 9.67 27.02
N ASP A 615 -1.28 9.02 27.81
CA ASP A 615 -2.16 9.66 28.81
C ASP A 615 -1.35 10.21 29.99
N LYS A 616 -0.26 9.50 30.35
CA LYS A 616 0.69 9.88 31.40
C LYS A 616 2.13 9.62 30.98
N VAL A 617 3.03 10.46 31.44
CA VAL A 617 4.48 10.25 31.36
C VAL A 617 5.03 10.03 32.76
N LEU A 618 5.68 8.89 32.97
CA LEU A 618 6.38 8.56 34.21
C LEU A 618 7.87 8.80 34.04
N PHE A 619 8.39 9.84 34.69
CA PHE A 619 9.81 10.15 34.75
C PHE A 619 10.46 9.35 35.86
N VAL A 620 11.36 8.43 35.53
CA VAL A 620 12.10 7.59 36.49
C VAL A 620 13.56 8.06 36.53
N GLY A 621 14.06 8.44 37.72
CA GLY A 621 15.40 8.98 37.87
C GLY A 621 15.86 9.07 39.32
N TYR A 622 17.14 8.77 39.56
CA TYR A 622 17.83 8.92 40.85
C TYR A 622 17.07 8.35 42.06
N GLY A 623 16.40 7.20 41.88
CA GLY A 623 15.63 6.55 42.94
C GLY A 623 14.21 7.10 43.14
N THR A 624 13.72 8.01 42.31
CA THR A 624 12.35 8.55 42.40
C THR A 624 11.60 8.37 41.08
N ALA A 625 10.27 8.38 41.14
CA ALA A 625 9.44 8.48 39.95
C ALA A 625 8.44 9.63 40.08
N ARG A 626 8.29 10.44 39.03
CA ARG A 626 7.33 11.54 38.95
C ARG A 626 6.36 11.30 37.81
N VAL A 627 5.07 11.41 38.08
CA VAL A 627 4.00 11.29 37.08
C VAL A 627 3.62 12.68 36.56
N GLU A 628 3.54 12.82 35.23
CA GLU A 628 2.97 13.98 34.56
C GLU A 628 1.80 13.50 33.69
N ALA A 629 0.58 13.96 34.00
CA ALA A 629 -0.63 13.61 33.25
C ALA A 629 -0.90 14.62 32.13
N LYS A 630 -1.50 14.16 31.04
CA LYS A 630 -1.92 15.00 29.92
C LYS A 630 -3.00 15.99 30.40
N GLY A 631 -2.61 17.27 30.55
CA GLY A 631 -3.52 18.35 30.97
C GLY A 631 -3.22 18.99 32.33
N LYS A 632 -2.05 19.61 32.48
CA LYS A 632 -1.90 20.96 33.07
C LYS A 632 -0.84 21.69 32.25
N SER A 633 -1.27 22.60 31.39
CA SER A 633 -0.38 23.53 30.71
C SER A 633 0.50 24.23 31.73
N ARG A 634 1.81 24.18 31.52
CA ARG A 634 2.78 25.05 32.18
C ARG A 634 2.59 26.47 31.64
N GLU A 635 1.57 27.19 32.09
CA GLU A 635 1.43 28.63 31.82
C GLU A 635 1.20 29.49 33.07
N GLU A 636 0.99 28.91 34.25
CA GLU A 636 0.78 29.68 35.50
C GLU A 636 2.01 29.76 36.44
N GLY A 637 3.20 29.32 36.00
CA GLY A 637 4.38 29.22 36.88
C GLY A 637 5.45 30.30 36.74
N ARG A 638 5.27 31.34 35.90
CA ARG A 638 6.27 32.40 35.68
C ARG A 638 5.67 33.80 35.78
N LYS A 639 4.91 34.08 36.85
CA LYS A 639 4.63 35.44 37.34
C LYS A 639 4.46 35.46 38.85
N SER A 640 5.46 34.98 39.59
CA SER A 640 5.69 35.35 41.00
C SER A 640 6.91 34.60 41.54
N ALA A 641 8.09 35.18 41.30
CA ALA A 641 9.28 35.14 42.16
C ALA A 641 10.27 36.17 41.60
#